data_AF-A0A7J7PKN1-F1
#
_entry.id   AF-A0A7J7PKN1-F1
#
_cell.length_a   1.000
_cell.length_b   1.000
_cell.length_c   1.000
_cell.angle_alpha   90.00
_cell.angle_beta   90.00
_cell.angle_gamma   90.00
#
_symmetry.space_group_name_H-M   'P 1'
#
loop_
_entity.id
_entity.type
_entity.pdbx_description
1 polymer ?
#
loop_
_entity_poly.entity_id
_entity_poly.type
_entity_poly.pdbx_seq_one_letter_code
_entity_poly.pdbx_strand_id
1 'polypeptide(L)'
;MLPTRGEQQQTRLPKHVEGAAALLDTMLQEPAVAQLLQQPPGTVWTHEQQDVVTGCADALLLVVRGFSQQDDTSAPGHLLGLALRHKAALNAATLLSWTQQQPQHLPLGLLQQRDAGEGIKAYSPTTGTVWLRGAVCLSKLNTALVQAAGTPQAGCSVAALAAAMLRQLEQSGLLGSMHVSLVTLLQAVTQQCSSCAGSWTPFPVLFDIVTSLLRTVDVVFRCSCVLVPAALQSTALHAAARLLQQLQSCGPLLPAATAAAGSSCAASSSSSSSSSSNPSPHMAYIRLQCAAAGIIHRFHNLLDPGQLAADVAPQLQPLLLHSAVQEVLLQPLIAHVALLHQHQEAQQQQQQQQRWAGAKCDLLPIPAFHQDMLQLLPGGQAYLDAAADLAADGASTPEDGMRMCRQRARASALGLLSSLAWQGSDGQQQHGGTVMLSAAAVRLVLELQLLAAGAVQQQQRQQSEERLQDIAWLADCNMLLVTQIRAALRCTGSSCLPPEVLQQAGLQLLQALAAPVQQLQLCECQDTAETMPPLFGDSPRQLYALKAAAAGIGVADAPAMELGQLPRLAAAHPAAYAAFIDCCLRAPALKARDMLAAVQLLAPAWTAVLISEAALCNTAAVAGLASALTSLVKRAVQFVQAAASMMGQPAAANHAAAAYFPAAVPRVVQALSAEPLLQTTAALAASSSSSQAHASAALLAVVLARSLVQLADAMEAAGPQLLYDSLNAEPAFSIRWASASGNEMLAVKLGPLSGLQYSGVEGQWMLWQLLVLHAARGMWDILVSLDSAADRGAGGQAPPPPPPAVAAANTASSKASGAGSSQASSSRAASTSAGSSSSSAAPSSGGGTSSSSGSQPVKWGYLLRLQQSHPRWAAAVAKRHSADERLALQPGLGEECGDAHDGDLAAVDVSQQYADILELCRALAAAAPLLVVCNHPGCANLAGVSEAAAASKACAGCRCRYCSAACQAADWRRHKRACRRMAAVGEAIV
;
A
#
# COMPACT_ATOMS: atom_id res chain seq x y z
N MET A 1 24.39 -2.89 60.57
CA MET A 1 24.71 -2.65 59.15
C MET A 1 24.57 -1.17 58.87
N LEU A 2 25.63 -0.50 58.43
CA LEU A 2 25.52 0.89 57.97
C LEU A 2 24.82 0.88 56.60
N PRO A 3 23.85 1.77 56.35
CA PRO A 3 23.19 1.83 55.06
C PRO A 3 24.25 2.09 53.99
N THR A 4 24.19 1.32 52.92
CA THR A 4 25.13 1.46 51.80
C THR A 4 25.03 2.86 51.22
N ARG A 5 26.10 3.36 50.60
CA ARG A 5 26.13 4.70 49.99
C ARG A 5 24.95 4.91 49.02
N GLY A 6 24.51 3.85 48.35
CA GLY A 6 23.30 3.83 47.51
C GLY A 6 22.01 4.10 48.29
N GLU A 7 21.78 3.44 49.42
CA GLU A 7 20.56 3.64 50.25
C GLU A 7 20.48 5.07 50.82
N GLN A 8 21.63 5.65 51.20
CA GLN A 8 21.68 7.05 51.63
C GLN A 8 21.39 8.01 50.48
N GLN A 9 21.88 7.72 49.27
CA GLN A 9 21.63 8.55 48.09
C GLN A 9 20.15 8.46 47.66
N GLN A 10 19.56 7.26 47.74
CA GLN A 10 18.16 7.00 47.43
C GLN A 10 17.18 7.68 48.39
N THR A 11 17.57 7.92 49.65
CA THR A 11 16.77 8.67 50.63
C THR A 11 17.00 10.19 50.57
N ARG A 12 18.15 10.65 50.07
CA ARG A 12 18.45 12.09 49.92
C ARG A 12 17.81 12.69 48.68
N LEU A 13 17.78 11.94 47.57
CA LEU A 13 17.29 12.45 46.29
C LEU A 13 15.82 12.94 46.36
N PRO A 14 14.87 12.20 46.95
CA PRO A 14 13.48 12.64 47.06
C PRO A 14 13.33 13.93 47.88
N LYS A 15 14.05 14.03 49.01
CA LYS A 15 14.06 15.24 49.86
C LYS A 15 14.62 16.45 49.13
N HIS A 16 15.61 16.24 48.26
CA HIS A 16 16.21 17.32 47.48
C HIS A 16 15.25 17.84 46.40
N VAL A 17 14.61 16.94 45.64
CA VAL A 17 13.59 17.32 44.64
C VAL A 17 12.42 18.02 45.30
N GLU A 18 11.91 17.48 46.42
CA GLU A 18 10.81 18.07 47.17
C GLU A 18 11.16 19.46 47.70
N GLY A 19 12.33 19.62 48.34
CA GLY A 19 12.79 20.91 48.86
C GLY A 19 13.01 21.95 47.77
N ALA A 20 13.55 21.54 46.61
CA ALA A 20 13.74 22.45 45.47
C ALA A 20 12.39 22.91 44.87
N ALA A 21 11.42 22.00 44.75
CA ALA A 21 10.07 22.33 44.27
C ALA A 21 9.34 23.26 45.26
N ALA A 22 9.44 23.00 46.57
CA ALA A 22 8.87 23.84 47.61
C ALA A 22 9.49 25.26 47.66
N LEU A 23 10.80 25.35 47.44
CA LEU A 23 11.50 26.63 47.32
C LEU A 23 10.95 27.44 46.13
N LEU A 24 10.84 26.82 44.96
CA LEU A 24 10.30 27.47 43.76
C LEU A 24 8.86 27.95 43.98
N ASP A 25 8.03 27.14 44.65
CA ASP A 25 6.66 27.53 45.00
C ASP A 25 6.63 28.73 45.93
N THR A 26 7.44 28.71 47.00
CA THR A 26 7.52 29.81 47.97
C THR A 26 7.90 31.12 47.30
N MET A 27 8.90 31.09 46.41
CA MET A 27 9.34 32.27 45.66
C MET A 27 8.23 32.85 44.77
N LEU A 28 7.47 32.01 44.06
CA LEU A 28 6.41 32.47 43.17
C LEU A 28 5.17 32.99 43.91
N GLN A 29 5.02 32.67 45.20
CA GLN A 29 4.00 33.26 46.07
C GLN A 29 4.40 34.62 46.65
N GLU A 30 5.67 35.04 46.52
CA GLU A 30 6.08 36.35 47.01
C GLU A 30 5.43 37.49 46.20
N PRO A 31 4.91 38.55 46.85
CA PRO A 31 4.22 39.64 46.17
C PRO A 31 5.04 40.33 45.07
N ALA A 32 6.36 40.46 45.29
CA ALA A 32 7.28 41.04 44.31
C ALA A 32 7.33 40.22 43.01
N VAL A 33 7.35 38.89 43.12
CA VAL A 33 7.35 37.98 41.97
C VAL A 33 6.00 37.99 41.28
N ALA A 34 4.90 37.97 42.04
CA ALA A 34 3.56 38.10 41.48
C ALA A 34 3.38 39.42 40.70
N GLN A 35 3.91 40.54 41.22
CA GLN A 35 3.90 41.83 40.53
C GLN A 35 4.74 41.80 39.25
N LEU A 36 5.92 41.17 39.27
CA LEU A 36 6.78 41.00 38.09
C LEU A 36 6.10 40.15 37.00
N LEU A 37 5.37 39.10 37.39
CA LEU A 37 4.64 38.25 36.46
C LEU A 37 3.42 38.96 35.82
N GLN A 38 2.78 39.88 36.54
CA GLN A 38 1.64 40.66 36.04
C GLN A 38 2.06 41.88 35.20
N GLN A 39 3.16 42.54 35.59
CA GLN A 39 3.68 43.72 34.93
C GLN A 39 5.09 43.44 34.44
N PRO A 40 5.25 43.04 33.17
CA PRO A 40 6.57 42.77 32.65
C PRO A 40 7.45 44.02 32.75
N PRO A 41 8.74 43.84 33.08
CA PRO A 41 9.65 44.95 33.29
C PRO A 41 9.85 45.75 32.00
N GLY A 42 10.15 47.04 32.15
CA GLY A 42 10.56 47.88 31.03
C GLY A 42 11.90 47.43 30.43
N THR A 43 12.47 48.24 29.54
CA THR A 43 13.79 47.95 28.94
C THR A 43 14.93 47.89 29.96
N VAL A 44 14.75 48.51 31.14
CA VAL A 44 15.71 48.51 32.25
C VAL A 44 15.15 47.72 33.42
N TRP A 45 15.91 46.69 33.83
CA TRP A 45 15.60 45.84 34.98
C TRP A 45 16.04 46.50 36.28
N THR A 46 15.21 46.45 37.31
CA THR A 46 15.66 46.81 38.66
C THR A 46 16.48 45.67 39.27
N HIS A 47 17.36 45.98 40.21
CA HIS A 47 18.18 44.98 40.91
C HIS A 47 17.30 43.91 41.59
N GLU A 48 16.19 44.32 42.19
CA GLU A 48 15.22 43.43 42.85
C GLU A 48 14.57 42.45 41.85
N GLN A 49 14.17 42.93 40.67
CA GLN A 49 13.63 42.07 39.61
C GLN A 49 14.67 41.06 39.11
N GLN A 50 15.94 41.49 39.04
CA GLN A 50 17.05 40.64 38.62
C GLN A 50 17.37 39.56 39.66
N ASP A 51 17.35 39.89 40.95
CA ASP A 51 17.52 38.95 42.06
C ASP A 51 16.40 37.89 42.07
N VAL A 52 15.16 38.31 41.85
CA VAL A 52 14.00 37.42 41.71
C VAL A 52 14.17 36.44 40.56
N VAL A 53 14.51 36.94 39.37
CA VAL A 53 14.74 36.09 38.18
C VAL A 53 15.90 35.12 38.40
N THR A 54 16.93 35.57 39.11
CA THR A 54 18.07 34.73 39.52
C THR A 54 17.62 33.58 40.40
N GLY A 55 16.93 33.88 41.49
CA GLY A 55 16.45 32.86 42.42
C GLY A 55 15.52 31.86 41.75
N CYS A 56 14.62 32.31 40.87
CA CYS A 56 13.74 31.43 40.09
C CYS A 56 14.54 30.49 39.15
N ALA A 57 15.55 31.01 38.45
CA ALA A 57 16.41 30.20 37.59
C ALA A 57 17.19 29.14 38.37
N ASP A 58 17.69 29.49 39.55
CA ASP A 58 18.44 28.59 40.42
C ASP A 58 17.53 27.51 41.04
N ALA A 59 16.33 27.87 41.49
CA ALA A 59 15.35 26.92 42.00
C ALA A 59 14.95 25.90 40.92
N LEU A 60 14.70 26.35 39.68
CA LEU A 60 14.44 25.46 38.54
C LEU A 60 15.63 24.53 38.27
N LEU A 61 16.86 25.04 38.32
CA LEU A 61 18.07 24.22 38.15
C LEU A 61 18.20 23.14 39.23
N LEU A 62 17.85 23.44 40.48
CA LEU A 62 17.86 22.45 41.57
C LEU A 62 16.86 21.32 41.29
N VAL A 63 15.65 21.64 40.83
CA VAL A 63 14.67 20.62 40.42
C VAL A 63 15.23 19.76 39.29
N VAL A 64 15.78 20.38 38.22
CA VAL A 64 16.39 19.67 37.09
C VAL A 64 17.52 18.74 37.52
N ARG A 65 18.40 19.20 38.43
CA ARG A 65 19.51 18.38 38.95
C ARG A 65 19.00 17.18 39.72
N GLY A 66 17.96 17.35 40.53
CA GLY A 66 17.33 16.24 41.25
C GLY A 66 16.80 15.15 40.31
N PHE A 67 16.13 15.51 39.21
CA PHE A 67 15.70 14.52 38.21
C PHE A 67 16.85 13.98 37.34
N SER A 68 17.96 14.69 37.23
CA SER A 68 19.12 14.23 36.42
C SER A 68 20.04 13.29 37.19
N GLN A 69 20.01 13.31 38.52
CA GLN A 69 20.71 12.36 39.39
C GLN A 69 19.90 11.07 39.64
N GLN A 70 18.80 10.91 38.92
CA GLN A 70 17.94 9.74 39.00
C GLN A 70 18.63 8.53 38.34
N ASP A 71 19.07 7.57 39.13
CA ASP A 71 19.55 6.27 38.63
C ASP A 71 18.37 5.39 38.16
N ASP A 72 18.63 4.43 37.28
CA ASP A 72 17.63 3.48 36.72
C ASP A 72 16.84 2.71 37.78
N THR A 73 17.35 2.61 39.02
CA THR A 73 16.74 1.88 40.13
C THR A 73 15.78 2.72 40.98
N SER A 74 15.74 4.03 40.79
CA SER A 74 14.87 4.91 41.57
C SER A 74 13.43 4.85 41.06
N ALA A 75 12.48 5.29 41.89
CA ALA A 75 11.05 5.26 41.57
C ALA A 75 10.60 6.60 40.93
N PRO A 76 10.68 6.79 39.58
CA PRO A 76 10.35 8.05 38.91
C PRO A 76 8.97 8.60 39.28
N GLY A 77 7.97 7.73 39.42
CA GLY A 77 6.61 8.13 39.78
C GLY A 77 6.54 8.76 41.17
N HIS A 78 7.31 8.27 42.14
CA HIS A 78 7.35 8.85 43.48
C HIS A 78 8.00 10.24 43.48
N LEU A 79 9.15 10.39 42.80
CA LEU A 79 9.84 11.69 42.66
C LEU A 79 8.96 12.73 41.97
N LEU A 80 8.28 12.33 40.89
CA LEU A 80 7.34 13.18 40.20
C LEU A 80 6.17 13.58 41.11
N GLY A 81 5.62 12.63 41.88
CA GLY A 81 4.55 12.92 42.84
C GLY A 81 4.93 13.96 43.89
N LEU A 82 6.16 13.89 44.43
CA LEU A 82 6.67 14.89 45.37
C LEU A 82 6.83 16.27 44.71
N ALA A 83 7.39 16.33 43.50
CA ALA A 83 7.54 17.58 42.76
C ALA A 83 6.17 18.22 42.43
N LEU A 84 5.21 17.41 41.96
CA LEU A 84 3.85 17.87 41.64
C LEU A 84 3.09 18.31 42.89
N ARG A 85 3.33 17.73 44.07
CA ARG A 85 2.72 18.19 45.33
C ARG A 85 3.04 19.65 45.63
N HIS A 86 4.26 20.09 45.29
CA HIS A 86 4.73 21.48 45.41
C HIS A 86 4.63 22.24 44.09
N LYS A 87 3.63 21.91 43.26
CA LYS A 87 3.26 22.66 42.05
C LYS A 87 4.41 22.87 41.05
N ALA A 88 5.43 22.01 41.03
CA ALA A 88 6.62 22.23 40.21
C ALA A 88 6.30 22.41 38.71
N ALA A 89 5.33 21.67 38.17
CA ALA A 89 4.93 21.81 36.77
C ALA A 89 4.20 23.14 36.51
N LEU A 90 3.28 23.54 37.40
CA LEU A 90 2.57 24.82 37.34
C LEU A 90 3.58 25.98 37.37
N ASN A 91 4.49 25.94 38.33
CA ASN A 91 5.49 26.98 38.57
C ASN A 91 6.47 27.14 37.40
N ALA A 92 7.00 26.03 36.88
CA ALA A 92 7.83 26.06 35.67
C ALA A 92 7.06 26.56 34.44
N ALA A 93 5.81 26.13 34.27
CA ALA A 93 4.97 26.50 33.14
C ALA A 93 4.51 27.97 33.18
N THR A 94 4.25 28.52 34.36
CA THR A 94 3.93 29.95 34.55
C THR A 94 5.10 30.82 34.14
N LEU A 95 6.32 30.47 34.59
CA LEU A 95 7.55 31.17 34.19
C LEU A 95 7.82 31.06 32.69
N LEU A 96 7.55 29.90 32.08
CA LEU A 96 7.62 29.72 30.63
C LEU A 96 6.60 30.60 29.90
N SER A 97 5.33 30.58 30.31
CA SER A 97 4.27 31.38 29.69
C SER A 97 4.59 32.87 29.76
N TRP A 98 5.04 33.36 30.93
CA TRP A 98 5.46 34.75 31.12
C TRP A 98 6.66 35.12 30.24
N THR A 99 7.71 34.30 30.19
CA THR A 99 8.87 34.56 29.31
C THR A 99 8.51 34.50 27.82
N GLN A 100 7.58 33.64 27.42
CA GLN A 100 7.13 33.48 26.03
C GLN A 100 6.25 34.63 25.52
N GLN A 101 5.51 35.32 26.42
CA GLN A 101 4.73 36.51 26.07
C GLN A 101 5.62 37.71 25.67
N GLN A 102 6.93 37.62 25.93
CA GLN A 102 7.89 38.70 25.73
C GLN A 102 9.11 38.24 24.90
N PRO A 103 8.91 37.76 23.67
CA PRO A 103 9.98 37.19 22.87
C PRO A 103 11.12 38.18 22.60
N GLN A 104 10.82 39.49 22.53
CA GLN A 104 11.82 40.55 22.38
C GLN A 104 12.78 40.68 23.57
N HIS A 105 12.39 40.21 24.76
CA HIS A 105 13.20 40.28 25.98
C HIS A 105 13.97 38.98 26.26
N LEU A 106 13.91 37.98 25.38
CA LEU A 106 14.73 36.77 25.49
C LEU A 106 16.08 37.02 24.81
N PRO A 107 17.19 37.21 25.54
CA PRO A 107 18.49 37.45 24.93
C PRO A 107 19.12 36.13 24.47
N LEU A 108 18.58 35.54 23.39
CA LEU A 108 18.98 34.20 22.93
C LEU A 108 20.46 34.16 22.49
N GLY A 109 20.99 35.26 21.94
CA GLY A 109 22.40 35.38 21.59
C GLY A 109 23.34 35.24 22.79
N LEU A 110 22.93 35.69 23.99
CA LEU A 110 23.74 35.54 25.21
C LEU A 110 23.73 34.10 25.74
N LEU A 111 22.65 33.35 25.52
CA LEU A 111 22.60 31.93 25.87
C LEU A 111 23.55 31.10 25.01
N GLN A 112 23.69 31.46 23.74
CA GLN A 112 24.61 30.80 22.82
C GLN A 112 26.08 30.97 23.23
N GLN A 113 26.46 32.17 23.67
CA GLN A 113 27.81 32.44 24.20
C GLN A 113 28.12 31.59 25.44
N ARG A 114 27.09 31.21 26.22
CA ARG A 114 27.24 30.41 27.43
C ARG A 114 27.68 28.98 27.17
N ASP A 115 27.14 28.34 26.14
CA ASP A 115 27.48 26.94 25.83
C ASP A 115 28.83 26.79 25.13
N ALA A 116 29.41 27.87 24.59
CA ALA A 116 30.71 27.86 23.92
C ALA A 116 31.91 27.61 24.86
N GLY A 117 31.70 27.45 26.17
CA GLY A 117 32.73 26.98 27.10
C GLY A 117 33.81 28.00 27.45
N GLU A 118 33.72 29.24 26.95
CA GLU A 118 34.54 30.33 27.48
C GLU A 118 34.16 30.53 28.95
N GLY A 119 35.15 30.56 29.83
CA GLY A 119 34.99 30.60 31.29
C GLY A 119 34.17 31.80 31.77
N ILE A 120 32.85 31.66 31.74
CA ILE A 120 31.86 32.67 32.10
C ILE A 120 31.80 32.73 33.63
N LYS A 121 32.61 33.65 34.17
CA LYS A 121 32.48 34.16 35.54
C LYS A 121 31.11 34.82 35.68
N ALA A 122 30.28 34.30 36.58
CA ALA A 122 29.11 34.93 37.20
C ALA A 122 28.35 35.94 36.32
N TYR A 123 27.80 35.51 35.18
CA TYR A 123 26.84 36.34 34.47
C TYR A 123 25.53 36.35 35.26
N SER A 124 24.98 37.54 35.45
CA SER A 124 23.65 37.71 36.02
C SER A 124 22.64 36.93 35.16
N PRO A 125 21.86 36.01 35.74
CA PRO A 125 20.91 35.23 34.97
C PRO A 125 19.85 36.14 34.36
N THR A 126 19.62 35.89 33.08
CA THR A 126 18.65 36.61 32.27
C THR A 126 17.31 35.88 32.24
N THR A 127 16.26 36.54 31.77
CA THR A 127 14.98 35.92 31.36
C THR A 127 15.19 34.69 30.48
N GLY A 128 16.17 34.73 29.58
CA GLY A 128 16.56 33.60 28.74
C GLY A 128 17.01 32.38 29.56
N THR A 129 17.70 32.60 30.68
CA THR A 129 18.10 31.51 31.60
C THR A 129 16.88 30.90 32.27
N VAL A 130 15.93 31.72 32.74
CA VAL A 130 14.68 31.23 33.34
C VAL A 130 13.88 30.41 32.32
N TRP A 131 13.74 30.90 31.08
CA TRP A 131 13.05 30.19 30.01
C TRP A 131 13.70 28.83 29.72
N LEU A 132 15.02 28.79 29.53
CA LEU A 132 15.77 27.55 29.27
C LEU A 132 15.65 26.56 30.44
N ARG A 133 15.80 27.03 31.68
CA ARG A 133 15.68 26.17 32.88
C ARG A 133 14.25 25.67 33.08
N GLY A 134 13.25 26.51 32.81
CA GLY A 134 11.84 26.12 32.84
C GLY A 134 11.53 25.03 31.83
N ALA A 135 12.05 25.17 30.61
CA ALA A 135 11.92 24.20 29.52
C ALA A 135 12.52 22.84 29.89
N VAL A 136 13.77 22.85 30.39
CA VAL A 136 14.47 21.63 30.81
C VAL A 136 13.77 21.00 32.02
N CYS A 137 13.29 21.80 32.97
CA CYS A 137 12.51 21.31 34.13
C CYS A 137 11.26 20.57 33.67
N LEU A 138 10.46 21.18 32.78
CA LEU A 138 9.25 20.56 32.25
C LEU A 138 9.56 19.27 31.46
N SER A 139 10.63 19.26 30.67
CA SER A 139 11.09 18.06 29.95
C SER A 139 11.49 16.92 30.89
N LYS A 140 12.16 17.22 32.01
CA LYS A 140 12.53 16.23 33.04
C LYS A 140 11.30 15.69 33.78
N LEU A 141 10.36 16.55 34.17
CA LEU A 141 9.09 16.13 34.77
C LEU A 141 8.31 15.20 33.84
N ASN A 142 8.22 15.56 32.55
CA ASN A 142 7.58 14.73 31.54
C ASN A 142 8.32 13.40 31.30
N THR A 143 9.66 13.40 31.31
CA THR A 143 10.45 12.17 31.20
C THR A 143 10.15 11.22 32.38
N ALA A 144 10.10 11.74 33.61
CA ALA A 144 9.72 10.96 34.78
C ALA A 144 8.28 10.41 34.66
N LEU A 145 7.35 11.19 34.08
CA LEU A 145 5.98 10.74 33.84
C LEU A 145 5.93 9.58 32.84
N VAL A 146 6.63 9.70 31.71
CA VAL A 146 6.72 8.64 30.69
C VAL A 146 7.38 7.38 31.24
N GLN A 147 8.44 7.52 32.03
CA GLN A 147 9.10 6.40 32.70
C GLN A 147 8.15 5.70 33.68
N ALA A 148 7.44 6.47 34.53
CA ALA A 148 6.45 5.92 35.46
C ALA A 148 5.33 5.16 34.73
N ALA A 149 4.92 5.63 33.54
CA ALA A 149 3.94 4.94 32.70
C ALA A 149 4.46 3.63 32.09
N GLY A 150 5.76 3.55 31.78
CA GLY A 150 6.39 2.33 31.24
C GLY A 150 6.68 1.28 32.31
N THR A 151 6.94 1.70 33.55
CA THR A 151 7.22 0.80 34.68
C THR A 151 6.28 1.11 35.85
N PRO A 152 5.06 0.52 35.87
CA PRO A 152 4.10 0.76 36.94
C PRO A 152 4.70 0.40 38.32
N GLN A 153 4.59 1.33 39.28
CA GLN A 153 5.12 1.17 40.63
C GLN A 153 3.99 0.97 41.64
N ALA A 154 4.17 0.05 42.58
CA ALA A 154 3.22 -0.17 43.66
C ALA A 154 3.03 1.13 44.47
N GLY A 155 1.78 1.55 44.66
CA GLY A 155 1.44 2.77 45.39
C GLY A 155 1.54 4.07 44.58
N CYS A 156 1.93 4.02 43.31
CA CYS A 156 1.98 5.18 42.43
C CYS A 156 0.96 5.06 41.30
N SER A 157 -0.10 5.88 41.34
CA SER A 157 -1.06 5.96 40.24
C SER A 157 -0.54 6.91 39.16
N VAL A 158 0.01 6.35 38.07
CA VAL A 158 0.45 7.11 36.90
C VAL A 158 -0.67 8.00 36.36
N ALA A 159 -1.89 7.50 36.39
CA ALA A 159 -3.08 8.25 35.99
C ALA A 159 -3.29 9.50 36.84
N ALA A 160 -3.13 9.39 38.17
CA ALA A 160 -3.24 10.53 39.08
C ALA A 160 -2.10 11.54 38.87
N LEU A 161 -0.87 11.08 38.62
CA LEU A 161 0.26 11.95 38.30
C LEU A 161 0.04 12.72 36.98
N ALA A 162 -0.40 12.02 35.93
CA ALA A 162 -0.71 12.62 34.65
C ALA A 162 -1.82 13.67 34.77
N ALA A 163 -2.89 13.36 35.51
CA ALA A 163 -3.99 14.27 35.80
C ALA A 163 -3.53 15.52 36.58
N ALA A 164 -2.69 15.32 37.60
CA ALA A 164 -2.15 16.41 38.42
C ALA A 164 -1.23 17.33 37.59
N MET A 165 -0.34 16.75 36.78
CA MET A 165 0.54 17.51 35.89
C MET A 165 -0.27 18.29 34.86
N LEU A 166 -1.27 17.68 34.23
CA LEU A 166 -2.13 18.35 33.25
C LEU A 166 -2.90 19.54 33.87
N ARG A 167 -3.50 19.35 35.05
CA ARG A 167 -4.18 20.44 35.79
C ARG A 167 -3.24 21.60 36.07
N GLN A 168 -2.01 21.30 36.48
CA GLN A 168 -1.00 22.33 36.73
C GLN A 168 -0.61 23.09 35.46
N LEU A 169 -0.48 22.39 34.33
CA LEU A 169 -0.20 23.03 33.04
C LEU A 169 -1.37 23.90 32.55
N GLU A 170 -2.62 23.46 32.76
CA GLU A 170 -3.81 24.26 32.47
C GLU A 170 -3.86 25.53 33.34
N GLN A 171 -3.67 25.38 34.66
CA GLN A 171 -3.66 26.49 35.61
C GLN A 171 -2.57 27.53 35.33
N SER A 172 -1.44 27.11 34.77
CA SER A 172 -0.34 28.02 34.39
C SER A 172 -0.67 28.91 33.19
N GLY A 173 -1.74 28.59 32.46
CA GLY A 173 -2.06 29.21 31.18
C GLY A 173 -1.16 28.79 30.02
N LEU A 174 -0.11 27.98 30.25
CA LEU A 174 0.83 27.56 29.19
C LEU A 174 0.12 26.80 28.07
N LEU A 175 -0.81 25.88 28.40
CA LEU A 175 -1.59 25.17 27.37
C LEU A 175 -2.41 26.12 26.48
N GLY A 176 -2.94 27.20 27.08
CA GLY A 176 -3.71 28.21 26.39
C GLY A 176 -2.84 29.18 25.58
N SER A 177 -1.65 29.54 26.05
CA SER A 177 -0.78 30.55 25.41
C SER A 177 0.18 29.97 24.37
N MET A 178 0.53 28.68 24.46
CA MET A 178 1.61 28.09 23.65
C MET A 178 1.34 28.19 22.14
N HIS A 179 0.09 28.02 21.70
CA HIS A 179 -0.25 28.06 20.28
C HIS A 179 -0.04 29.46 19.65
N VAL A 180 -0.32 30.53 20.38
CA VAL A 180 -0.06 31.91 19.92
C VAL A 180 1.43 32.24 19.98
N SER A 181 2.10 31.70 21.00
CA SER A 181 3.49 32.05 21.30
C SER A 181 4.49 31.30 20.43
N LEU A 182 4.20 30.06 20.00
CA LEU A 182 5.16 29.19 19.30
C LEU A 182 5.69 29.81 18.01
N VAL A 183 4.80 30.28 17.13
CA VAL A 183 5.17 30.90 15.84
C VAL A 183 5.93 32.20 16.07
N THR A 184 5.41 33.05 16.97
CA THR A 184 6.03 34.34 17.31
C THR A 184 7.42 34.15 17.92
N LEU A 185 7.59 33.14 18.77
CA LEU A 185 8.85 32.79 19.41
C LEU A 185 9.84 32.22 18.38
N LEU A 186 9.40 31.35 17.48
CA LEU A 186 10.23 30.85 16.38
C LEU A 186 10.68 31.99 15.47
N GLN A 187 9.79 32.93 15.13
CA GLN A 187 10.15 34.13 14.36
C GLN A 187 11.21 34.97 15.08
N ALA A 188 11.03 35.21 16.39
CA ALA A 188 12.00 35.94 17.19
C ALA A 188 13.34 35.21 17.30
N VAL A 189 13.32 33.89 17.50
CA VAL A 189 14.51 33.02 17.49
C VAL A 189 15.23 33.14 16.14
N THR A 190 14.51 32.98 15.03
CA THR A 190 15.09 33.06 13.67
C THR A 190 15.68 34.44 13.41
N GLN A 191 14.98 35.51 13.80
CA GLN A 191 15.48 36.89 13.65
C GLN A 191 16.75 37.14 14.48
N GLN A 192 16.76 36.76 15.76
CA GLN A 192 17.91 36.98 16.65
C GLN A 192 19.11 36.09 16.32
N CYS A 193 18.89 34.86 15.84
CA CYS A 193 19.96 33.91 15.55
C CYS A 193 20.52 34.03 14.13
N SER A 194 19.85 34.78 13.23
CA SER A 194 20.27 34.94 11.83
C SER A 194 21.69 35.51 11.66
N SER A 195 22.20 36.24 12.66
CA SER A 195 23.54 36.84 12.66
C SER A 195 24.61 35.99 13.34
N CYS A 196 24.25 34.91 14.03
CA CYS A 196 25.19 34.14 14.85
C CYS A 196 25.67 32.90 14.11
N ALA A 197 26.97 32.84 13.79
CA ALA A 197 27.62 31.70 13.14
C ALA A 197 27.89 30.50 14.08
N GLY A 198 27.34 30.49 15.29
CA GLY A 198 27.61 29.48 16.31
C GLY A 198 26.80 28.18 16.13
N SER A 199 27.34 27.07 16.67
CA SER A 199 26.76 25.72 16.57
C SER A 199 25.52 25.48 17.43
N TRP A 200 25.29 26.30 18.46
CA TRP A 200 24.11 26.18 19.32
C TRP A 200 22.95 27.01 18.80
N THR A 201 21.75 26.43 18.82
CA THR A 201 20.51 27.15 18.49
C THR A 201 19.45 26.83 19.54
N PRO A 202 18.51 27.75 19.85
CA PRO A 202 17.46 27.49 20.84
C PRO A 202 16.27 26.69 20.28
N PHE A 203 16.27 26.35 18.98
CA PHE A 203 15.20 25.56 18.35
C PHE A 203 14.94 24.21 19.04
N PRO A 204 15.97 23.41 19.41
CA PRO A 204 15.74 22.12 20.06
C PRO A 204 15.01 22.26 21.39
N VAL A 205 15.39 23.26 22.20
CA VAL A 205 14.74 23.53 23.49
C VAL A 205 13.27 23.87 23.28
N LEU A 206 12.97 24.72 22.30
CA LEU A 206 11.61 25.12 21.97
C LEU A 206 10.75 23.92 21.51
N PHE A 207 11.27 23.09 20.61
CA PHE A 207 10.56 21.88 20.17
C PHE A 207 10.49 20.80 21.25
N ASP A 208 11.45 20.72 22.17
CA ASP A 208 11.42 19.82 23.32
C ASP A 208 10.31 20.22 24.31
N ILE A 209 10.04 21.52 24.49
CA ILE A 209 8.87 21.99 25.28
C ILE A 209 7.58 21.45 24.65
N VAL A 210 7.37 21.70 23.35
CA VAL A 210 6.15 21.25 22.65
C VAL A 210 6.04 19.73 22.69
N THR A 211 7.16 19.03 22.48
CA THR A 211 7.22 17.56 22.56
C THR A 211 6.85 17.07 23.96
N SER A 212 7.30 17.76 25.00
CA SER A 212 6.99 17.42 26.39
C SER A 212 5.52 17.63 26.72
N LEU A 213 4.93 18.73 26.25
CA LEU A 213 3.49 18.99 26.39
C LEU A 213 2.66 17.92 25.68
N LEU A 214 3.00 17.60 24.43
CA LEU A 214 2.36 16.55 23.65
C LEU A 214 2.47 15.18 24.35
N ARG A 215 3.66 14.81 24.84
CA ARG A 215 3.85 13.56 25.62
C ARG A 215 3.11 13.55 26.95
N THR A 216 2.91 14.70 27.59
CA THR A 216 2.11 14.76 28.82
C THR A 216 0.64 14.49 28.50
N VAL A 217 0.09 15.16 27.49
CA VAL A 217 -1.28 14.90 27.00
C VAL A 217 -1.45 13.43 26.63
N ASP A 218 -0.48 12.88 25.92
CA ASP A 218 -0.44 11.49 25.55
C ASP A 218 -0.52 10.50 26.72
N VAL A 219 0.32 10.69 27.76
CA VAL A 219 0.29 9.81 28.94
C VAL A 219 -1.04 9.93 29.68
N VAL A 220 -1.64 11.14 29.73
CA VAL A 220 -2.98 11.34 30.26
C VAL A 220 -3.98 10.44 29.51
N PHE A 221 -4.00 10.51 28.18
CA PHE A 221 -4.92 9.70 27.39
C PHE A 221 -4.60 8.19 27.44
N ARG A 222 -3.35 7.78 27.65
CA ARG A 222 -3.00 6.36 27.82
C ARG A 222 -3.46 5.79 29.17
N CYS A 223 -3.19 6.51 30.25
CA CYS A 223 -3.27 5.94 31.60
C CYS A 223 -4.54 6.32 32.35
N SER A 224 -5.28 7.33 31.88
CA SER A 224 -6.23 8.02 32.75
C SER A 224 -7.60 8.33 32.15
N CYS A 225 -7.94 7.80 30.97
CA CYS A 225 -9.28 7.98 30.37
C CYS A 225 -10.44 7.67 31.34
N VAL A 226 -10.25 6.75 32.29
CA VAL A 226 -11.25 6.40 33.32
C VAL A 226 -11.21 7.31 34.55
N LEU A 227 -10.05 7.90 34.88
CA LEU A 227 -9.82 8.64 36.13
C LEU A 227 -9.81 10.17 35.94
N VAL A 228 -9.63 10.66 34.72
CA VAL A 228 -9.59 12.08 34.41
C VAL A 228 -10.99 12.58 34.05
N PRO A 229 -11.52 13.60 34.77
CA PRO A 229 -12.76 14.26 34.42
C PRO A 229 -12.83 14.65 32.94
N ALA A 230 -13.98 14.47 32.30
CA ALA A 230 -14.20 14.79 30.88
C ALA A 230 -13.75 16.22 30.52
N ALA A 231 -13.95 17.19 31.42
CA ALA A 231 -13.48 18.57 31.24
C ALA A 231 -11.96 18.67 30.98
N LEU A 232 -11.15 17.90 31.70
CA LEU A 232 -9.69 17.91 31.51
C LEU A 232 -9.27 17.15 30.26
N GLN A 233 -9.99 16.09 29.89
CA GLN A 233 -9.77 15.41 28.61
C GLN A 233 -10.04 16.38 27.45
N SER A 234 -11.14 17.14 27.54
CA SER A 234 -11.51 18.19 26.59
C SER A 234 -10.44 19.28 26.51
N THR A 235 -9.96 19.82 27.65
CA THR A 235 -8.86 20.80 27.66
C THR A 235 -7.59 20.23 27.02
N ALA A 236 -7.18 19.02 27.38
CA ALA A 236 -5.98 18.39 26.84
C ALA A 236 -6.08 18.15 25.33
N LEU A 237 -7.24 17.69 24.87
CA LEU A 237 -7.53 17.53 23.45
C LEU A 237 -7.47 18.87 22.72
N HIS A 238 -8.10 19.92 23.27
CA HIS A 238 -8.08 21.25 22.67
C HIS A 238 -6.65 21.80 22.59
N ALA A 239 -5.85 21.63 23.64
CA ALA A 239 -4.45 22.03 23.64
C ALA A 239 -3.63 21.26 22.59
N ALA A 240 -3.75 19.94 22.53
CA ALA A 240 -3.09 19.13 21.50
C ALA A 240 -3.54 19.54 20.10
N ALA A 241 -4.84 19.80 19.89
CA ALA A 241 -5.38 20.26 18.62
C ALA A 241 -4.71 21.55 18.14
N ARG A 242 -4.63 22.55 19.01
CA ARG A 242 -4.00 23.84 18.70
C ARG A 242 -2.50 23.70 18.44
N LEU A 243 -1.80 22.87 19.23
CA LEU A 243 -0.37 22.62 19.03
C LEU A 243 -0.09 21.94 17.69
N LEU A 244 -0.87 20.92 17.33
CA LEU A 244 -0.73 20.22 16.05
C LEU A 244 -1.01 21.13 14.85
N GLN A 245 -2.00 22.03 14.96
CA GLN A 245 -2.29 23.03 13.92
C GLN A 245 -1.12 24.01 13.74
N GLN A 246 -0.51 24.48 14.82
CA GLN A 246 0.62 25.41 14.76
C GLN A 246 1.93 24.74 14.36
N LEU A 247 2.04 23.42 14.52
CA LEU A 247 3.25 22.71 14.13
C LEU A 247 3.54 22.86 12.63
N GLN A 248 2.50 22.90 11.79
CA GLN A 248 2.63 23.06 10.35
C GLN A 248 3.22 24.44 9.97
N SER A 249 2.81 25.50 10.65
CA SER A 249 3.32 26.86 10.41
C SER A 249 4.76 27.06 10.87
N CYS A 250 5.30 26.14 11.68
CA CYS A 250 6.69 26.18 12.13
C CYS A 250 7.69 25.77 11.03
N GLY A 251 7.30 24.88 10.12
CA GLY A 251 8.19 24.33 9.09
C GLY A 251 8.85 25.41 8.21
N PRO A 252 8.08 26.35 7.62
CA PRO A 252 8.63 27.44 6.82
C PRO A 252 9.53 28.44 7.58
N LEU A 253 9.46 28.45 8.92
CA LEU A 253 10.25 29.35 9.77
C LEU A 253 11.62 28.75 10.15
N LEU A 254 11.82 27.46 9.89
CA LEU A 254 13.11 26.82 10.11
C LEU A 254 14.15 27.45 9.18
N PRO A 255 15.37 27.68 9.66
CA PRO A 255 16.42 28.27 8.84
C PRO A 255 16.61 27.41 7.58
N ALA A 256 16.54 28.06 6.42
CA ALA A 256 16.99 27.44 5.18
C ALA A 256 18.43 26.98 5.42
N ALA A 257 18.75 25.73 5.09
CA ALA A 257 20.14 25.30 5.17
C ALA A 257 20.96 26.21 4.26
N THR A 258 21.74 27.09 4.88
CA THR A 258 22.69 27.89 4.14
C THR A 258 23.71 26.90 3.59
N ALA A 259 23.67 26.67 2.28
CA ALA A 259 24.64 25.86 1.55
C ALA A 259 26.11 26.36 1.70
N ALA A 260 26.34 27.40 2.50
CA ALA A 260 27.57 28.14 2.63
C ALA A 260 28.60 27.55 3.61
N ALA A 261 28.30 26.47 4.35
CA ALA A 261 29.26 25.86 5.28
C ALA A 261 29.95 24.58 4.76
N GLY A 262 29.63 24.12 3.55
CA GLY A 262 30.18 22.88 2.99
C GLY A 262 31.38 23.10 2.06
N SER A 263 32.61 23.01 2.56
CA SER A 263 33.73 22.45 1.76
C SER A 263 34.98 22.01 2.55
N SER A 264 35.30 22.54 3.73
CA SER A 264 36.69 22.45 4.21
C SER A 264 37.05 21.38 5.26
N CYS A 265 36.14 20.56 5.79
CA CYS A 265 36.48 19.68 6.94
C CYS A 265 36.44 18.15 6.69
N ALA A 266 36.25 17.68 5.46
CA ALA A 266 35.97 16.27 5.18
C ALA A 266 37.18 15.28 5.21
N ALA A 267 38.35 15.62 5.76
CA ALA A 267 39.54 14.77 5.63
C ALA A 267 40.31 14.40 6.90
N SER A 268 39.80 14.67 8.11
CA SER A 268 40.53 14.33 9.36
C SER A 268 39.80 13.28 10.19
N SER A 269 39.77 12.05 9.69
CA SER A 269 39.39 10.85 10.43
C SER A 269 40.49 10.49 11.43
N SER A 270 40.32 10.83 12.71
CA SER A 270 41.00 10.17 13.84
C SER A 270 40.34 10.49 15.19
N SER A 271 39.90 9.42 15.87
CA SER A 271 39.80 9.23 17.34
C SER A 271 38.82 10.08 18.19
N SER A 272 37.70 9.43 18.52
CA SER A 272 37.17 9.24 19.89
C SER A 272 37.09 10.45 20.83
N SER A 273 36.13 11.34 20.56
CA SER A 273 35.51 12.14 21.63
C SER A 273 34.01 12.20 21.38
N SER A 274 33.24 11.75 22.37
CA SER A 274 31.77 11.77 22.42
C SER A 274 31.27 13.21 22.58
N SER A 275 31.61 14.07 21.63
CA SER A 275 31.16 15.45 21.60
C SER A 275 29.66 15.43 21.35
N SER A 276 28.87 15.83 22.36
CA SER A 276 27.41 15.91 22.24
C SER A 276 27.06 16.94 21.17
N SER A 277 26.91 16.50 19.93
CA SER A 277 26.48 17.36 18.83
C SER A 277 25.07 17.84 19.14
N ASN A 278 24.91 19.14 19.31
CA ASN A 278 23.59 19.73 19.51
C ASN A 278 22.70 19.35 18.30
N PRO A 279 21.46 18.91 18.55
CA PRO A 279 20.58 18.51 17.48
C PRO A 279 20.28 19.67 16.54
N SER A 280 20.27 19.43 15.23
CA SER A 280 19.89 20.45 14.25
C SER A 280 18.42 20.88 14.47
N PRO A 281 18.04 22.11 14.08
CA PRO A 281 16.65 22.58 14.18
C PRO A 281 15.65 21.64 13.49
N HIS A 282 16.03 21.14 12.30
CA HIS A 282 15.25 20.17 11.54
C HIS A 282 15.11 18.84 12.27
N MET A 283 16.18 18.34 12.91
CA MET A 283 16.12 17.08 13.66
C MET A 283 15.15 17.20 14.85
N ALA A 284 15.21 18.31 15.59
CA ALA A 284 14.29 18.56 16.70
C ALA A 284 12.83 18.68 16.21
N TYR A 285 12.60 19.32 15.06
CA TYR A 285 11.29 19.40 14.45
C TYR A 285 10.75 18.03 14.00
N ILE A 286 11.58 17.18 13.39
CA ILE A 286 11.21 15.80 13.01
C ILE A 286 10.85 14.96 14.24
N ARG A 287 11.62 15.06 15.33
CA ARG A 287 11.30 14.39 16.60
C ARG A 287 9.92 14.78 17.12
N LEU A 288 9.60 16.07 17.05
CA LEU A 288 8.31 16.60 17.44
C LEU A 288 7.18 16.08 16.54
N GLN A 289 7.38 16.02 15.22
CA GLN A 289 6.41 15.43 14.28
C GLN A 289 6.21 13.92 14.52
N CYS A 290 7.26 13.18 14.86
CA CYS A 290 7.13 11.76 15.23
C CYS A 290 6.33 11.59 16.53
N ALA A 291 6.52 12.47 17.52
CA ALA A 291 5.72 12.46 18.75
C ALA A 291 4.25 12.79 18.46
N ALA A 292 3.99 13.77 17.60
CA ALA A 292 2.65 14.11 17.12
C ALA A 292 1.97 12.91 16.43
N ALA A 293 2.67 12.20 15.54
CA ALA A 293 2.15 11.02 14.87
C ALA A 293 1.71 9.92 15.84
N GLY A 294 2.53 9.65 16.86
CA GLY A 294 2.19 8.67 17.90
C GLY A 294 0.96 9.06 18.73
N ILE A 295 0.69 10.36 18.91
CA ILE A 295 -0.49 10.85 19.64
C ILE A 295 -1.75 10.71 18.79
N ILE A 296 -1.67 11.14 17.53
CA ILE A 296 -2.78 11.06 16.56
C ILE A 296 -3.24 9.61 16.40
N HIS A 297 -2.30 8.67 16.26
CA HIS A 297 -2.63 7.25 16.19
C HIS A 297 -3.36 6.76 17.46
N ARG A 298 -2.92 7.22 18.64
CA ARG A 298 -3.58 6.84 19.91
C ARG A 298 -4.96 7.46 20.08
N PHE A 299 -5.11 8.72 19.71
CA PHE A 299 -6.42 9.37 19.67
C PHE A 299 -7.41 8.57 18.83
N HIS A 300 -6.97 8.01 17.71
CA HIS A 300 -7.82 7.12 16.92
C HIS A 300 -8.16 5.81 17.63
N ASN A 301 -7.20 5.15 18.28
CA ASN A 301 -7.49 3.91 19.03
C ASN A 301 -8.44 4.15 20.20
N LEU A 302 -8.46 5.36 20.78
CA LEU A 302 -9.38 5.76 21.84
C LEU A 302 -10.79 6.11 21.33
N LEU A 303 -10.96 6.33 20.03
CA LEU A 303 -12.28 6.57 19.43
C LEU A 303 -13.08 5.28 19.21
N ASP A 304 -12.51 4.12 19.48
CA ASP A 304 -13.28 2.88 19.52
C ASP A 304 -14.46 3.03 20.51
N PRO A 305 -15.67 2.56 20.14
CA PRO A 305 -16.89 2.86 20.89
C PRO A 305 -16.76 2.53 22.37
N GLY A 306 -16.77 3.56 23.23
CA GLY A 306 -16.82 3.43 24.68
C GLY A 306 -15.54 3.78 25.46
N GLN A 307 -14.43 4.15 24.81
CA GLN A 307 -13.22 4.58 25.54
C GLN A 307 -13.13 6.09 25.81
N LEU A 308 -13.70 6.92 24.93
CA LEU A 308 -13.78 8.37 25.10
C LEU A 308 -15.16 8.81 25.59
N ALA A 309 -15.19 9.90 26.35
CA ALA A 309 -16.44 10.56 26.72
C ALA A 309 -17.16 11.09 25.47
N ALA A 310 -18.50 11.02 25.46
CA ALA A 310 -19.33 11.31 24.29
C ALA A 310 -19.17 12.76 23.75
N ASP A 311 -18.74 13.68 24.60
CA ASP A 311 -18.47 15.09 24.29
C ASP A 311 -17.08 15.34 23.69
N VAL A 312 -16.13 14.39 23.84
CA VAL A 312 -14.75 14.52 23.38
C VAL A 312 -14.58 13.99 21.95
N ALA A 313 -15.26 12.88 21.61
CA ALA A 313 -15.22 12.29 20.28
C ALA A 313 -15.51 13.28 19.12
N PRO A 314 -16.59 14.11 19.15
CA PRO A 314 -16.87 15.05 18.06
C PRO A 314 -15.85 16.17 17.93
N GLN A 315 -15.05 16.45 18.96
CA GLN A 315 -13.99 17.47 18.89
C GLN A 315 -12.71 16.93 18.24
N LEU A 316 -12.45 15.64 18.40
CA LEU A 316 -11.25 14.99 17.87
C LEU A 316 -11.35 14.76 16.36
N GLN A 317 -12.56 14.54 15.84
CA GLN A 317 -12.77 14.30 14.42
C GLN A 317 -12.31 15.49 13.53
N PRO A 318 -12.74 16.75 13.74
CA PRO A 318 -12.23 17.89 12.97
C PRO A 318 -10.71 18.05 13.02
N LEU A 319 -10.09 17.68 14.14
CA LEU A 319 -8.64 17.73 14.29
C LEU A 319 -7.94 16.73 13.36
N LEU A 320 -8.37 15.47 13.38
CA LEU A 320 -7.78 14.42 12.54
C LEU A 320 -7.98 14.68 11.04
N LEU A 321 -9.05 15.40 10.69
CA LEU A 321 -9.41 15.79 9.33
C LEU A 321 -8.68 17.06 8.85
N HIS A 322 -8.02 17.79 9.74
CA HIS A 322 -7.40 19.06 9.40
C HIS A 322 -6.18 18.86 8.48
N SER A 323 -6.10 19.61 7.38
CA SER A 323 -5.01 19.49 6.39
C SER A 323 -3.62 19.67 6.99
N ALA A 324 -3.45 20.66 7.88
CA ALA A 324 -2.20 20.90 8.59
C ALA A 324 -1.70 19.67 9.38
N VAL A 325 -2.62 18.90 9.99
CA VAL A 325 -2.27 17.67 10.73
C VAL A 325 -1.80 16.59 9.76
N GLN A 326 -2.47 16.46 8.62
CA GLN A 326 -2.08 15.52 7.58
C GLN A 326 -0.70 15.86 6.99
N GLU A 327 -0.41 17.14 6.73
CA GLU A 327 0.90 17.59 6.26
C GLU A 327 2.02 17.30 7.29
N VAL A 328 1.74 17.54 8.57
CA VAL A 328 2.63 17.22 9.69
C VAL A 328 2.97 15.73 9.76
N LEU A 329 2.03 14.86 9.41
CA LEU A 329 2.25 13.41 9.35
C LEU A 329 2.96 12.99 8.05
N LEU A 330 2.66 13.67 6.95
CA LEU A 330 3.17 13.36 5.62
C LEU A 330 4.65 13.72 5.48
N GLN A 331 5.09 14.86 6.00
CA GLN A 331 6.49 15.30 5.97
C GLN A 331 7.48 14.26 6.52
N PRO A 332 7.35 13.77 7.77
CA PRO A 332 8.23 12.72 8.26
C PRO A 332 8.05 11.43 7.46
N LEU A 333 6.86 11.09 6.96
CA LEU A 333 6.69 9.90 6.14
C LEU A 333 7.53 9.96 4.86
N ILE A 334 7.51 11.10 4.14
CA ILE A 334 8.33 11.32 2.93
C ILE A 334 9.82 11.08 3.26
N ALA A 335 10.31 11.68 4.34
CA ALA A 335 11.73 11.57 4.70
C ALA A 335 12.12 10.13 5.06
N HIS A 336 11.33 9.44 5.88
CA HIS A 336 11.64 8.06 6.24
C HIS A 336 11.50 7.10 5.04
N VAL A 337 10.56 7.34 4.11
CA VAL A 337 10.47 6.58 2.86
C VAL A 337 11.70 6.80 1.99
N ALA A 338 12.18 8.04 1.86
CA ALA A 338 13.40 8.35 1.12
C ALA A 338 14.63 7.61 1.70
N LEU A 339 14.78 7.60 3.04
CA LEU A 339 15.87 6.87 3.71
C LEU A 339 15.76 5.35 3.53
N LEU A 340 14.55 4.79 3.65
CA LEU A 340 14.29 3.37 3.40
C LEU A 340 14.62 2.99 1.95
N HIS A 341 14.27 3.85 1.00
CA HIS A 341 14.58 3.67 -0.41
C HIS A 341 16.08 3.65 -0.67
N GLN A 342 16.81 4.67 -0.19
CA GLN A 342 18.27 4.76 -0.33
C GLN A 342 18.97 3.53 0.25
N HIS A 343 18.50 3.05 1.40
CA HIS A 343 19.03 1.84 2.01
C HIS A 343 18.75 0.59 1.15
N GLN A 344 17.54 0.46 0.63
CA GLN A 344 17.17 -0.65 -0.25
C GLN A 344 17.97 -0.64 -1.55
N GLU A 345 18.24 0.52 -2.15
CA GLU A 345 19.12 0.65 -3.32
C GLU A 345 20.56 0.23 -2.99
N ALA A 346 21.12 0.71 -1.88
CA ALA A 346 22.47 0.33 -1.44
C ALA A 346 22.59 -1.18 -1.23
N GLN A 347 21.57 -1.78 -0.61
CA GLN A 347 21.53 -3.23 -0.38
C GLN A 347 21.35 -4.02 -1.68
N GLN A 348 20.55 -3.52 -2.63
CA GLN A 348 20.43 -4.15 -3.95
C GLN A 348 21.75 -4.09 -4.72
N GLN A 349 22.47 -2.98 -4.66
CA GLN A 349 23.79 -2.85 -5.27
C GLN A 349 24.80 -3.83 -4.65
N GLN A 350 24.81 -3.95 -3.31
CA GLN A 350 25.68 -4.91 -2.63
C GLN A 350 25.33 -6.37 -2.98
N GLN A 351 24.03 -6.71 -3.04
CA GLN A 351 23.59 -8.04 -3.46
C GLN A 351 23.95 -8.33 -4.92
N GLN A 352 23.85 -7.34 -5.81
CA GLN A 352 24.26 -7.50 -7.20
C GLN A 352 25.76 -7.77 -7.30
N GLN A 353 26.61 -7.07 -6.52
CA GLN A 353 28.06 -7.32 -6.48
C GLN A 353 28.40 -8.72 -5.95
N GLN A 354 27.66 -9.25 -4.97
CA GLN A 354 27.90 -10.60 -4.44
C GLN A 354 27.35 -11.71 -5.34
N ARG A 355 26.30 -11.46 -6.14
CA ARG A 355 25.58 -12.48 -6.93
C ARG A 355 26.08 -12.72 -8.35
N TRP A 356 27.24 -12.19 -8.73
CA TRP A 356 27.84 -12.51 -10.04
C TRP A 356 28.11 -14.03 -10.23
N ALA A 357 27.97 -14.87 -9.19
CA ALA A 357 28.20 -16.31 -9.24
C ALA A 357 26.96 -17.25 -9.21
N GLY A 358 25.71 -16.78 -9.08
CA GLY A 358 24.57 -17.71 -9.09
C GLY A 358 23.18 -17.13 -8.87
N ALA A 359 22.26 -17.43 -9.79
CA ALA A 359 20.80 -17.20 -9.80
C ALA A 359 20.32 -15.74 -9.52
N LYS A 360 19.90 -15.06 -10.59
CA LYS A 360 19.22 -13.75 -10.52
C LYS A 360 17.81 -13.94 -9.96
N CYS A 361 17.57 -13.47 -8.73
CA CYS A 361 16.22 -13.07 -8.33
C CYS A 361 16.04 -11.63 -8.80
N ASP A 362 15.22 -11.43 -9.83
CA ASP A 362 14.86 -10.11 -10.31
C ASP A 362 13.91 -9.45 -9.30
N LEU A 363 14.49 -8.82 -8.28
CA LEU A 363 13.75 -7.82 -7.49
C LEU A 363 13.44 -6.67 -8.45
N LEU A 364 12.16 -6.38 -8.62
CA LEU A 364 11.74 -5.28 -9.48
C LEU A 364 12.21 -3.95 -8.87
N PRO A 365 12.72 -3.02 -9.70
CA PRO A 365 13.12 -1.72 -9.21
C PRO A 365 11.89 -1.01 -8.62
N ILE A 366 12.03 -0.53 -7.38
CA ILE A 366 11.00 0.27 -6.73
C ILE A 366 11.21 1.71 -7.20
N PRO A 367 10.19 2.39 -7.75
CA PRO A 367 10.34 3.79 -8.13
C PRO A 367 10.45 4.71 -6.91
N ALA A 368 11.29 5.74 -7.01
CA ALA A 368 11.53 6.75 -5.98
C ALA A 368 10.44 7.86 -6.02
N PHE A 369 9.18 7.49 -5.78
CA PHE A 369 8.05 8.43 -5.82
C PHE A 369 8.12 9.56 -4.79
N HIS A 370 8.86 9.38 -3.69
CA HIS A 370 9.14 10.42 -2.72
C HIS A 370 9.79 11.68 -3.35
N GLN A 371 10.49 11.55 -4.49
CA GLN A 371 11.10 12.68 -5.20
C GLN A 371 10.08 13.75 -5.61
N ASP A 372 8.88 13.35 -6.03
CA ASP A 372 7.78 14.25 -6.40
C ASP A 372 7.31 15.11 -5.21
N MET A 373 7.62 14.68 -3.98
CA MET A 373 7.13 15.27 -2.74
C MET A 373 8.21 15.96 -1.91
N LEU A 374 9.48 15.95 -2.35
CA LEU A 374 10.57 16.62 -1.62
C LEU A 374 10.33 18.13 -1.46
N GLN A 375 9.54 18.74 -2.34
CA GLN A 375 9.15 20.15 -2.27
C GLN A 375 8.24 20.46 -1.06
N LEU A 376 7.60 19.43 -0.47
CA LEU A 376 6.78 19.58 0.74
C LEU A 376 7.60 19.53 2.03
N LEU A 377 8.87 19.14 1.96
CA LEU A 377 9.76 19.08 3.12
C LEU A 377 10.28 20.48 3.47
N PRO A 378 10.15 20.93 4.74
CA PRO A 378 10.64 22.23 5.14
C PRO A 378 12.17 22.25 5.07
N GLY A 379 12.74 23.08 4.19
CA GLY A 379 14.19 23.12 3.95
C GLY A 379 14.74 22.04 3.01
N GLY A 380 13.88 21.25 2.35
CA GLY A 380 14.27 20.28 1.32
C GLY A 380 15.27 19.24 1.82
N GLN A 381 16.46 19.19 1.22
CA GLN A 381 17.51 18.21 1.55
C GLN A 381 17.96 18.28 3.01
N ALA A 382 17.99 19.48 3.62
CA ALA A 382 18.43 19.64 5.01
C ALA A 382 17.54 18.87 6.00
N TYR A 383 16.26 18.73 5.67
CA TYR A 383 15.32 17.94 6.43
C TYR A 383 15.61 16.44 6.28
N LEU A 384 15.96 15.97 5.07
CA LEU A 384 16.36 14.59 4.84
C LEU A 384 17.64 14.24 5.59
N ASP A 385 18.65 15.11 5.54
CA ASP A 385 19.91 14.92 6.25
C ASP A 385 19.67 14.85 7.76
N ALA A 386 18.83 15.74 8.30
CA ALA A 386 18.44 15.72 9.70
C ALA A 386 17.62 14.46 10.07
N ALA A 387 16.81 13.92 9.15
CA ALA A 387 16.12 12.65 9.36
C ALA A 387 17.10 11.46 9.39
N ALA A 388 18.14 11.49 8.54
CA ALA A 388 19.21 10.50 8.52
C ALA A 388 20.02 10.54 9.83
N ASP A 389 20.42 11.73 10.26
CA ASP A 389 21.10 11.95 11.55
C ASP A 389 20.24 11.44 12.71
N LEU A 390 18.94 11.72 12.67
CA LEU A 390 18.01 11.25 13.69
C LEU A 390 17.81 9.73 13.68
N ALA A 391 17.96 9.07 12.54
CA ALA A 391 17.93 7.61 12.44
C ALA A 391 19.23 6.99 12.98
N ALA A 392 20.37 7.65 12.78
CA ALA A 392 21.65 7.26 13.36
C ALA A 392 21.74 7.55 14.87
N ASP A 393 21.06 8.59 15.35
CA ASP A 393 21.05 9.01 16.75
C ASP A 393 20.39 7.96 17.66
N GLY A 394 21.21 7.35 18.53
CA GLY A 394 20.81 6.24 19.41
C GLY A 394 20.93 4.84 18.80
N ALA A 395 21.28 4.73 17.52
CA ALA A 395 21.52 3.45 16.87
C ALA A 395 22.96 2.95 17.16
N SER A 396 23.09 1.74 17.71
CA SER A 396 24.40 1.13 17.92
C SER A 396 25.00 0.59 16.63
N THR A 397 24.13 0.26 15.66
CA THR A 397 24.47 -0.30 14.35
C THR A 397 23.64 0.37 13.24
N PRO A 398 24.08 0.34 11.98
CA PRO A 398 23.28 0.81 10.85
C PRO A 398 21.91 0.11 10.74
N GLU A 399 21.81 -1.16 11.17
CA GLU A 399 20.56 -1.93 11.18
C GLU A 399 19.57 -1.40 12.22
N ASP A 400 20.05 -1.01 13.41
CA ASP A 400 19.21 -0.37 14.43
C ASP A 400 18.64 0.95 13.91
N GLY A 401 19.44 1.75 13.20
CA GLY A 401 18.98 3.00 12.60
C GLY A 401 17.88 2.76 11.56
N MET A 402 18.02 1.69 10.76
CA MET A 402 17.00 1.27 9.81
C MET A 402 15.73 0.76 10.49
N ARG A 403 15.85 0.03 11.60
CA ARG A 403 14.71 -0.41 12.42
C ARG A 403 13.96 0.80 12.97
N MET A 404 14.68 1.81 13.48
CA MET A 404 14.08 3.07 13.95
C MET A 404 13.39 3.83 12.82
N CYS A 405 14.00 3.89 11.63
CA CYS A 405 13.42 4.50 10.45
C CYS A 405 12.08 3.83 10.06
N ARG A 406 12.04 2.49 10.02
CA ARG A 406 10.80 1.71 9.79
C ARG A 406 9.73 2.00 10.83
N GLN A 407 10.10 2.02 12.12
CA GLN A 407 9.15 2.30 13.21
C GLN A 407 8.55 3.71 13.11
N ARG A 408 9.34 4.71 12.75
CA ARG A 408 8.85 6.09 12.56
C ARG A 408 7.97 6.22 11.30
N ALA A 409 8.37 5.63 10.19
CA ALA A 409 7.53 5.54 8.99
C ALA A 409 6.18 4.88 9.30
N ARG A 410 6.21 3.78 10.05
CA ARG A 410 5.00 3.07 10.52
C ARG A 410 4.13 3.96 11.40
N ALA A 411 4.70 4.69 12.37
CA ALA A 411 3.93 5.58 13.23
C ALA A 411 3.23 6.71 12.44
N SER A 412 3.93 7.32 11.48
CA SER A 412 3.33 8.32 10.58
C SER A 412 2.25 7.72 9.70
N ALA A 413 2.48 6.53 9.13
CA ALA A 413 1.51 5.80 8.32
C ALA A 413 0.23 5.47 9.11
N LEU A 414 0.38 5.01 10.35
CA LEU A 414 -0.74 4.74 11.26
C LEU A 414 -1.51 6.02 11.62
N GLY A 415 -0.81 7.14 11.88
CA GLY A 415 -1.47 8.44 12.08
C GLY A 415 -2.28 8.89 10.86
N LEU A 416 -1.74 8.70 9.65
CA LEU A 416 -2.45 9.02 8.39
C LEU A 416 -3.65 8.09 8.15
N LEU A 417 -3.47 6.79 8.39
CA LEU A 417 -4.55 5.80 8.30
C LEU A 417 -5.71 6.21 9.21
N SER A 418 -5.39 6.58 10.45
CA SER A 418 -6.34 7.10 11.41
C SER A 418 -7.11 8.31 10.89
N SER A 419 -6.43 9.32 10.35
CA SER A 419 -7.06 10.49 9.75
C SER A 419 -7.97 10.14 8.56
N LEU A 420 -7.56 9.24 7.68
CA LEU A 420 -8.32 8.84 6.49
C LEU A 420 -9.55 7.98 6.82
N ALA A 421 -9.45 7.11 7.83
CA ALA A 421 -10.58 6.28 8.26
C ALA A 421 -11.80 7.14 8.67
N TRP A 422 -11.55 8.29 9.31
CA TRP A 422 -12.58 9.22 9.74
C TRP A 422 -13.26 10.00 8.61
N GLN A 423 -12.55 10.29 7.52
CA GLN A 423 -13.17 10.91 6.34
C GLN A 423 -14.32 10.08 5.77
N GLY A 424 -14.34 8.77 6.09
CA GLY A 424 -15.31 7.83 5.59
C GLY A 424 -16.66 7.79 6.28
N SER A 425 -16.76 8.26 7.53
CA SER A 425 -17.92 7.97 8.37
C SER A 425 -19.04 9.00 8.27
N ASP A 426 -18.75 10.24 7.86
CA ASP A 426 -19.63 11.36 8.18
C ASP A 426 -20.59 11.79 7.06
N GLY A 427 -20.54 11.17 5.87
CA GLY A 427 -21.43 11.47 4.74
C GLY A 427 -21.38 12.91 4.19
N GLN A 428 -20.77 13.86 4.91
CA GLN A 428 -20.60 15.24 4.50
C GLN A 428 -19.48 15.36 3.48
N GLN A 429 -19.83 15.79 2.28
CA GLN A 429 -18.90 16.18 1.23
C GLN A 429 -18.11 17.44 1.65
N GLN A 430 -17.05 17.26 2.44
CA GLN A 430 -16.14 18.35 2.75
C GLN A 430 -15.33 18.72 1.50
N HIS A 431 -15.45 19.98 1.06
CA HIS A 431 -14.81 20.53 -0.15
C HIS A 431 -13.32 20.91 0.05
N GLY A 432 -12.69 20.48 1.14
CA GLY A 432 -11.27 20.75 1.39
C GLY A 432 -10.39 19.74 0.66
N GLY A 433 -9.54 20.20 -0.26
CA GLY A 433 -8.57 19.36 -0.98
C GLY A 433 -7.64 18.65 0.00
N THR A 434 -7.93 17.39 0.30
CA THR A 434 -7.12 16.55 1.18
C THR A 434 -5.78 16.29 0.50
N VAL A 435 -4.68 16.86 1.04
CA VAL A 435 -3.30 16.64 0.55
C VAL A 435 -2.98 15.15 0.40
N MET A 436 -3.53 14.33 1.28
CA MET A 436 -3.40 12.87 1.26
C MET A 436 -4.04 12.16 0.06
N LEU A 437 -4.94 12.81 -0.66
CA LEU A 437 -5.62 12.23 -1.82
C LEU A 437 -4.99 12.69 -3.14
N SER A 438 -3.91 13.48 -3.07
CA SER A 438 -3.11 13.83 -4.24
C SER A 438 -2.47 12.59 -4.87
N ALA A 439 -2.25 12.63 -6.18
CA ALA A 439 -1.57 11.54 -6.90
C ALA A 439 -0.19 11.24 -6.32
N ALA A 440 0.56 12.26 -5.90
CA ALA A 440 1.87 12.12 -5.29
C ALA A 440 1.79 11.37 -3.94
N ALA A 441 0.84 11.73 -3.08
CA ALA A 441 0.65 11.05 -1.79
C ALA A 441 0.25 9.58 -1.96
N VAL A 442 -0.57 9.23 -2.97
CA VAL A 442 -0.89 7.84 -3.29
C VAL A 442 0.36 7.07 -3.73
N ARG A 443 1.17 7.67 -4.60
CA ARG A 443 2.43 7.06 -5.06
C ARG A 443 3.44 6.86 -3.93
N LEU A 444 3.54 7.80 -2.98
CA LEU A 444 4.38 7.63 -1.79
C LEU A 444 3.96 6.40 -0.96
N VAL A 445 2.66 6.17 -0.79
CA VAL A 445 2.15 4.99 -0.06
C VAL A 445 2.40 3.70 -0.85
N LEU A 446 2.33 3.75 -2.19
CA LEU A 446 2.73 2.62 -3.05
C LEU A 446 4.22 2.27 -2.86
N GLU A 447 5.09 3.28 -2.85
CA GLU A 447 6.51 3.10 -2.58
C GLU A 447 6.73 2.47 -1.20
N LEU A 448 6.11 3.02 -0.16
CA LEU A 448 6.20 2.50 1.21
C LEU A 448 5.77 1.02 1.29
N GLN A 449 4.68 0.64 0.64
CA GLN A 449 4.20 -0.75 0.63
C GLN A 449 5.14 -1.70 -0.12
N LEU A 450 5.76 -1.24 -1.22
CA LEU A 450 6.76 -2.03 -1.94
C LEU A 450 8.06 -2.18 -1.15
N LEU A 451 8.50 -1.13 -0.44
CA LEU A 451 9.64 -1.19 0.49
C LEU A 451 9.37 -2.18 1.63
N ALA A 452 8.17 -2.13 2.22
CA ALA A 452 7.75 -3.08 3.26
C ALA A 452 7.73 -4.53 2.75
N ALA A 453 7.20 -4.75 1.54
CA ALA A 453 7.22 -6.06 0.90
C ALA A 453 8.65 -6.57 0.63
N GLY A 454 9.54 -5.67 0.19
CA GLY A 454 10.96 -5.92 0.01
C GLY A 454 11.64 -6.35 1.31
N ALA A 455 11.36 -5.66 2.41
CA ALA A 455 11.90 -6.00 3.73
C ALA A 455 11.45 -7.40 4.19
N VAL A 456 10.16 -7.74 4.06
CA VAL A 456 9.65 -9.09 4.38
C VAL A 456 10.33 -10.15 3.51
N GLN A 457 10.50 -9.90 2.20
CA GLN A 457 11.13 -10.85 1.29
C GLN A 457 12.62 -11.06 1.60
N GLN A 458 13.31 -10.02 2.04
CA GLN A 458 14.70 -10.12 2.49
C GLN A 458 14.81 -10.91 3.79
N GLN A 459 13.96 -10.62 4.78
CA GLN A 459 13.91 -11.35 6.05
C GLN A 459 13.46 -12.79 5.86
N GLN A 460 12.66 -13.13 4.85
CA GLN A 460 12.32 -14.54 4.60
C GLN A 460 13.56 -15.44 4.37
N ARG A 461 14.71 -14.85 4.01
CA ARG A 461 15.99 -15.57 3.88
C ARG A 461 16.73 -15.75 5.21
N GLN A 462 16.36 -15.00 6.24
CA GLN A 462 16.98 -14.98 7.57
C GLN A 462 15.92 -15.41 8.59
N GLN A 463 16.06 -16.58 9.22
CA GLN A 463 15.04 -17.13 10.13
C GLN A 463 14.95 -16.34 11.46
N SER A 464 14.45 -15.10 11.43
CA SER A 464 14.49 -14.15 12.55
C SER A 464 13.10 -13.75 13.07
N GLU A 465 13.04 -13.35 14.35
CA GLU A 465 11.86 -12.75 15.01
C GLU A 465 11.41 -11.44 14.34
N GLU A 466 12.33 -10.74 13.65
CA GLU A 466 12.05 -9.50 12.93
C GLU A 466 11.04 -9.70 11.80
N ARG A 467 10.93 -10.92 11.26
CA ARG A 467 9.96 -11.25 10.22
C ARG A 467 8.52 -10.90 10.65
N LEU A 468 8.13 -11.16 11.89
CA LEU A 468 6.77 -10.85 12.37
C LEU A 468 6.52 -9.34 12.42
N GLN A 469 7.54 -8.56 12.79
CA GLN A 469 7.44 -7.10 12.80
C GLN A 469 7.31 -6.53 11.39
N ASP A 470 8.06 -7.07 10.42
CA ASP A 470 7.99 -6.64 9.02
C ASP A 470 6.67 -7.07 8.35
N ILE A 471 6.14 -8.24 8.70
CA ILE A 471 4.81 -8.68 8.28
C ILE A 471 3.73 -7.73 8.83
N ALA A 472 3.81 -7.34 10.11
CA ALA A 472 2.89 -6.38 10.70
C ALA A 472 3.01 -5.00 10.04
N TRP A 473 4.24 -4.57 9.72
CA TRP A 473 4.47 -3.31 8.99
C TRP A 473 3.86 -3.34 7.58
N LEU A 474 4.04 -4.43 6.82
CA LEU A 474 3.41 -4.61 5.52
C LEU A 474 1.87 -4.59 5.62
N ALA A 475 1.31 -5.19 6.67
CA ALA A 475 -0.12 -5.17 6.92
C ALA A 475 -0.65 -3.75 7.17
N ASP A 476 0.06 -2.94 7.97
CA ASP A 476 -0.30 -1.55 8.25
C ASP A 476 -0.21 -0.68 6.98
N CYS A 477 0.84 -0.86 6.16
CA CYS A 477 0.98 -0.18 4.87
C CYS A 477 -0.16 -0.54 3.91
N ASN A 478 -0.53 -1.82 3.83
CA ASN A 478 -1.67 -2.26 3.03
C ASN A 478 -2.99 -1.65 3.52
N MET A 479 -3.17 -1.55 4.84
CA MET A 479 -4.36 -0.92 5.42
C MET A 479 -4.42 0.57 5.06
N LEU A 480 -3.28 1.28 5.13
CA LEU A 480 -3.17 2.66 4.69
C LEU A 480 -3.53 2.82 3.21
N LEU A 481 -2.94 2.02 2.31
CA LEU A 481 -3.23 2.08 0.88
C LEU A 481 -4.71 1.84 0.58
N VAL A 482 -5.29 0.79 1.13
CA VAL A 482 -6.71 0.46 0.94
C VAL A 482 -7.62 1.57 1.45
N THR A 483 -7.30 2.16 2.60
CA THR A 483 -8.08 3.27 3.19
C THR A 483 -7.94 4.54 2.36
N GLN A 484 -6.75 4.83 1.83
CA GLN A 484 -6.52 5.96 0.94
C GLN A 484 -7.29 5.81 -0.38
N ILE A 485 -7.33 4.60 -0.98
CA ILE A 485 -8.16 4.33 -2.16
C ILE A 485 -9.64 4.59 -1.85
N ARG A 486 -10.16 4.15 -0.69
CA ARG A 486 -11.55 4.43 -0.30
C ARG A 486 -11.81 5.91 -0.11
N ALA A 487 -10.94 6.60 0.60
CA ALA A 487 -11.07 8.02 0.86
C ALA A 487 -11.04 8.84 -0.44
N ALA A 488 -10.16 8.50 -1.38
CA ALA A 488 -10.09 9.13 -2.70
C ALA A 488 -11.43 9.04 -3.45
N LEU A 489 -12.05 7.87 -3.44
CA LEU A 489 -13.33 7.63 -4.12
C LEU A 489 -14.50 8.38 -3.47
N ARG A 490 -14.49 8.52 -2.14
CA ARG A 490 -15.51 9.27 -1.41
C ARG A 490 -15.37 10.78 -1.61
N CYS A 491 -14.15 11.31 -1.49
CA CYS A 491 -13.94 12.76 -1.51
C CYS A 491 -14.01 13.36 -2.91
N THR A 492 -13.55 12.65 -3.94
CA THR A 492 -13.55 13.21 -5.31
C THR A 492 -14.91 13.13 -5.97
N GLY A 493 -15.82 12.31 -5.44
CA GLY A 493 -17.03 11.86 -6.16
C GLY A 493 -16.71 11.14 -7.47
N SER A 494 -15.43 10.96 -7.80
CA SER A 494 -14.97 10.35 -9.03
C SER A 494 -14.96 8.84 -8.87
N SER A 495 -15.19 8.17 -9.99
CA SER A 495 -15.20 6.72 -10.08
C SER A 495 -13.79 6.10 -10.13
N CYS A 496 -12.70 6.78 -9.74
CA CYS A 496 -11.39 6.12 -9.71
C CYS A 496 -10.36 6.90 -8.87
N LEU A 497 -9.18 6.29 -8.67
CA LEU A 497 -7.98 7.01 -8.31
C LEU A 497 -7.64 8.08 -9.36
N PRO A 498 -6.86 9.12 -9.01
CA PRO A 498 -6.38 10.09 -10.00
C PRO A 498 -5.79 9.37 -11.23
N PRO A 499 -6.18 9.75 -12.46
CA PRO A 499 -5.76 9.04 -13.67
C PRO A 499 -4.23 9.00 -13.81
N GLU A 500 -3.51 9.99 -13.26
CA GLU A 500 -2.05 10.05 -13.22
C GLU A 500 -1.46 8.89 -12.43
N VAL A 501 -2.12 8.40 -11.37
CA VAL A 501 -1.66 7.24 -10.62
C VAL A 501 -1.82 5.97 -11.46
N LEU A 502 -2.98 5.79 -12.10
CA LEU A 502 -3.24 4.60 -12.91
C LEU A 502 -2.36 4.53 -14.16
N GLN A 503 -2.06 5.68 -14.77
CA GLN A 503 -1.22 5.77 -15.98
C GLN A 503 0.28 5.66 -15.68
N GLN A 504 0.77 6.35 -14.64
CA GLN A 504 2.22 6.44 -14.37
C GLN A 504 2.70 5.42 -13.33
N ALA A 505 1.81 4.95 -12.45
CA ALA A 505 2.13 4.03 -11.36
C ALA A 505 1.21 2.79 -11.34
N GLY A 506 0.51 2.48 -12.44
CA GLY A 506 -0.43 1.36 -12.53
C GLY A 506 0.23 0.01 -12.25
N LEU A 507 1.45 -0.21 -12.74
CA LEU A 507 2.24 -1.41 -12.46
C LEU A 507 2.56 -1.54 -10.96
N GLN A 508 2.99 -0.45 -10.33
CA GLN A 508 3.34 -0.42 -8.91
C GLN A 508 2.11 -0.61 -8.03
N LEU A 509 0.95 -0.09 -8.43
CA LEU A 509 -0.33 -0.37 -7.77
C LEU A 509 -0.64 -1.87 -7.77
N LEU A 510 -0.51 -2.54 -8.91
CA LEU A 510 -0.75 -3.98 -9.02
C LEU A 510 0.23 -4.80 -8.17
N GLN A 511 1.52 -4.41 -8.15
CA GLN A 511 2.55 -5.06 -7.34
C GLN A 511 2.33 -4.84 -5.84
N ALA A 512 2.03 -3.61 -5.44
CA ALA A 512 1.76 -3.26 -4.05
C ALA A 512 0.55 -4.06 -3.53
N LEU A 513 -0.55 -4.10 -4.28
CA LEU A 513 -1.75 -4.87 -3.91
C LEU A 513 -1.51 -6.38 -3.92
N ALA A 514 -0.63 -6.91 -4.78
CA ALA A 514 -0.26 -8.32 -4.79
C ALA A 514 0.59 -8.72 -3.58
N ALA A 515 1.49 -7.85 -3.12
CA ALA A 515 2.52 -8.20 -2.16
C ALA A 515 1.99 -8.81 -0.84
N PRO A 516 0.99 -8.24 -0.14
CA PRO A 516 0.43 -8.84 1.07
C PRO A 516 -0.16 -10.23 0.83
N VAL A 517 -0.83 -10.43 -0.32
CA VAL A 517 -1.43 -11.72 -0.68
C VAL A 517 -0.35 -12.76 -0.98
N GLN A 518 0.73 -12.37 -1.67
CA GLN A 518 1.88 -13.23 -1.90
C GLN A 518 2.58 -13.61 -0.59
N GLN A 519 2.72 -12.67 0.34
CA GLN A 519 3.32 -12.95 1.65
C GLN A 519 2.47 -13.90 2.48
N LEU A 520 1.13 -13.76 2.47
CA LEU A 520 0.24 -14.73 3.09
C LEU A 520 0.46 -16.15 2.54
N GLN A 521 0.53 -16.30 1.22
CA GLN A 521 0.77 -17.60 0.57
C GLN A 521 2.14 -18.21 0.93
N LEU A 522 3.14 -17.37 1.16
CA LEU A 522 4.48 -17.79 1.58
C LEU A 522 4.59 -18.06 3.10
N CYS A 523 3.71 -17.47 3.89
CA CYS A 523 3.66 -17.61 5.34
C CYS A 523 2.78 -18.77 5.83
N GLU A 524 2.05 -19.46 4.94
CA GLU A 524 1.28 -20.69 5.22
C GLU A 524 2.18 -21.89 5.60
N CYS A 525 3.06 -21.69 6.57
CA CYS A 525 3.47 -22.71 7.51
C CYS A 525 2.22 -22.99 8.37
N GLN A 526 1.59 -24.14 8.15
CA GLN A 526 0.21 -24.46 8.54
C GLN A 526 -0.08 -24.39 10.05
N ASP A 527 0.93 -24.27 10.91
CA ASP A 527 0.78 -24.38 12.36
C ASP A 527 0.58 -23.03 13.09
N THR A 528 0.81 -21.88 12.45
CA THR A 528 0.74 -20.55 13.12
C THR A 528 -0.49 -19.70 12.78
N ALA A 529 -1.39 -20.21 11.94
CA ALA A 529 -2.53 -19.45 11.44
C ALA A 529 -3.56 -19.10 12.53
N GLU A 530 -3.68 -19.90 13.60
CA GLU A 530 -4.60 -19.61 14.71
C GLU A 530 -4.09 -18.53 15.67
N THR A 531 -2.77 -18.35 15.77
CA THR A 531 -2.15 -17.42 16.73
C THR A 531 -1.89 -16.03 16.16
N MET A 532 -1.81 -15.90 14.84
CA MET A 532 -1.65 -14.59 14.21
C MET A 532 -2.99 -13.87 14.25
N PRO A 533 -3.09 -12.68 14.87
CA PRO A 533 -4.26 -11.82 14.69
C PRO A 533 -4.53 -11.67 13.19
N PRO A 534 -5.77 -11.37 12.77
CA PRO A 534 -6.12 -11.17 11.36
C PRO A 534 -5.49 -9.87 10.80
N LEU A 535 -4.15 -9.77 10.87
CA LEU A 535 -3.32 -8.61 10.56
C LEU A 535 -3.56 -8.16 9.12
N PHE A 536 -3.72 -9.11 8.19
CA PHE A 536 -3.97 -8.79 6.78
C PHE A 536 -5.44 -8.53 6.42
N GLY A 537 -6.36 -8.65 7.38
CA GLY A 537 -7.80 -8.63 7.10
C GLY A 537 -8.22 -9.69 6.07
N ASP A 538 -9.48 -9.63 5.62
CA ASP A 538 -9.96 -10.48 4.54
C ASP A 538 -9.16 -10.20 3.23
N SER A 539 -8.36 -11.16 2.74
CA SER A 539 -7.66 -11.12 1.42
C SER A 539 -8.49 -10.69 0.20
N PRO A 540 -9.83 -10.84 0.13
CA PRO A 540 -10.59 -10.25 -0.97
C PRO A 540 -10.57 -8.70 -0.98
N ARG A 541 -10.15 -8.03 0.11
CA ARG A 541 -10.02 -6.57 0.17
C ARG A 541 -9.17 -6.00 -0.95
N GLN A 542 -8.13 -6.72 -1.39
CA GLN A 542 -7.22 -6.31 -2.46
C GLN A 542 -7.91 -6.31 -3.82
N LEU A 543 -8.74 -7.33 -4.12
CA LEU A 543 -9.56 -7.36 -5.34
C LEU A 543 -10.50 -6.15 -5.38
N TYR A 544 -11.18 -5.88 -4.27
CA TYR A 544 -12.08 -4.76 -4.16
C TYR A 544 -11.35 -3.41 -4.24
N ALA A 545 -10.15 -3.31 -3.66
CA ALA A 545 -9.32 -2.12 -3.75
C ALA A 545 -8.90 -1.83 -5.19
N LEU A 546 -8.44 -2.84 -5.95
CA LEU A 546 -8.12 -2.66 -7.36
C LEU A 546 -9.34 -2.21 -8.16
N LYS A 547 -10.47 -2.88 -7.94
CA LYS A 547 -11.71 -2.56 -8.66
C LYS A 547 -12.18 -1.14 -8.34
N ALA A 548 -12.18 -0.77 -7.07
CA ALA A 548 -12.55 0.55 -6.62
C ALA A 548 -11.57 1.60 -7.19
N ALA A 549 -10.27 1.33 -7.19
CA ALA A 549 -9.25 2.23 -7.71
C ALA A 549 -9.41 2.53 -9.21
N ALA A 550 -9.86 1.58 -10.02
CA ALA A 550 -9.90 1.74 -11.48
C ALA A 550 -11.31 1.91 -12.07
N ALA A 551 -12.36 1.35 -11.46
CA ALA A 551 -13.75 1.45 -11.94
C ALA A 551 -14.69 2.21 -10.98
N GLY A 552 -14.26 2.42 -9.73
CA GLY A 552 -14.95 3.30 -8.81
C GLY A 552 -16.10 2.70 -8.04
N ILE A 553 -16.72 3.57 -7.25
CA ILE A 553 -17.95 3.29 -6.52
C ILE A 553 -19.09 3.86 -7.35
N GLY A 554 -19.49 3.16 -8.42
CA GLY A 554 -20.61 3.60 -9.25
C GLY A 554 -21.89 3.80 -8.41
N VAL A 555 -22.71 4.78 -8.81
CA VAL A 555 -24.06 4.97 -8.24
C VAL A 555 -24.88 3.70 -8.47
N ALA A 556 -25.75 3.34 -7.52
CA ALA A 556 -26.50 2.08 -7.53
C ALA A 556 -27.37 1.89 -8.79
N ASP A 557 -27.74 2.98 -9.47
CA ASP A 557 -28.79 2.98 -10.49
C ASP A 557 -28.29 3.16 -11.94
N ALA A 558 -26.98 3.23 -12.19
CA ALA A 558 -26.48 3.37 -13.56
C ALA A 558 -26.58 2.02 -14.31
N PRO A 559 -27.39 1.91 -15.39
CA PRO A 559 -27.50 0.69 -16.17
C PRO A 559 -26.16 0.38 -16.86
N ALA A 560 -25.72 -0.86 -16.73
CA ALA A 560 -24.64 -1.50 -17.47
C ALA A 560 -23.29 -0.75 -17.59
N MET A 561 -22.36 -1.15 -16.71
CA MET A 561 -21.01 -1.60 -17.11
C MET A 561 -20.02 -0.57 -17.68
N GLU A 562 -20.02 0.68 -17.22
CA GLU A 562 -18.80 1.50 -17.38
C GLU A 562 -17.64 0.82 -16.63
N LEU A 563 -16.77 0.12 -17.38
CA LEU A 563 -15.60 -0.59 -16.86
C LEU A 563 -14.50 0.37 -16.34
N GLY A 564 -14.75 1.68 -16.40
CA GLY A 564 -13.82 2.73 -15.98
C GLY A 564 -12.46 2.61 -16.65
N GLN A 565 -11.39 2.75 -15.87
CA GLN A 565 -10.00 2.63 -16.30
C GLN A 565 -9.47 1.19 -16.23
N LEU A 566 -10.26 0.18 -15.82
CA LEU A 566 -9.79 -1.21 -15.73
C LEU A 566 -9.27 -1.75 -17.08
N PRO A 567 -9.94 -1.56 -18.23
CA PRO A 567 -9.44 -2.06 -19.51
C PRO A 567 -8.11 -1.41 -19.91
N ARG A 568 -7.94 -0.11 -19.62
CA ARG A 568 -6.68 0.62 -19.89
C ARG A 568 -5.54 0.12 -19.02
N LEU A 569 -5.79 -0.11 -17.73
CA LEU A 569 -4.79 -0.67 -16.81
C LEU A 569 -4.39 -2.09 -17.21
N ALA A 570 -5.38 -2.93 -17.57
CA ALA A 570 -5.15 -4.28 -18.05
C ALA A 570 -4.38 -4.30 -19.38
N ALA A 571 -4.65 -3.37 -20.30
CA ALA A 571 -3.92 -3.24 -21.56
C ALA A 571 -2.49 -2.72 -21.37
N ALA A 572 -2.27 -1.80 -20.43
CA ALA A 572 -0.94 -1.26 -20.13
C ALA A 572 -0.03 -2.29 -19.46
N HIS A 573 -0.59 -3.14 -18.57
CA HIS A 573 0.18 -4.07 -17.74
C HIS A 573 -0.44 -5.48 -17.66
N PRO A 574 -0.71 -6.16 -18.80
CA PRO A 574 -1.51 -7.38 -18.81
C PRO A 574 -0.90 -8.52 -17.98
N ALA A 575 0.43 -8.64 -17.97
CA ALA A 575 1.12 -9.67 -17.18
C ALA A 575 0.99 -9.45 -15.67
N ALA A 576 1.27 -8.25 -15.18
CA ALA A 576 1.16 -7.93 -13.76
C ALA A 576 -0.31 -7.98 -13.30
N TYR A 577 -1.23 -7.54 -14.15
CA TYR A 577 -2.66 -7.54 -13.86
C TYR A 577 -3.21 -8.95 -13.72
N ALA A 578 -2.90 -9.85 -14.66
CA ALA A 578 -3.29 -11.25 -14.57
C ALA A 578 -2.62 -11.96 -13.37
N ALA A 579 -1.34 -11.70 -13.11
CA ALA A 579 -0.62 -12.25 -11.97
C ALA A 579 -1.22 -11.83 -10.61
N PHE A 580 -1.69 -10.58 -10.49
CA PHE A 580 -2.40 -10.12 -9.31
C PHE A 580 -3.70 -10.90 -9.08
N ILE A 581 -4.54 -11.04 -10.11
CA ILE A 581 -5.81 -11.78 -10.01
C ILE A 581 -5.55 -13.24 -9.65
N ASP A 582 -4.58 -13.86 -10.32
CA ASP A 582 -4.13 -15.21 -10.07
C ASP A 582 -3.67 -15.41 -8.61
N CYS A 583 -2.92 -14.45 -8.08
CA CYS A 583 -2.52 -14.44 -6.68
C CYS A 583 -3.73 -14.40 -5.73
N CYS A 584 -4.71 -13.54 -5.99
CA CYS A 584 -5.93 -13.47 -5.18
C CYS A 584 -6.76 -14.76 -5.25
N LEU A 585 -6.87 -15.38 -6.43
CA LEU A 585 -7.62 -16.63 -6.64
C LEU A 585 -7.02 -17.82 -5.87
N ARG A 586 -5.70 -17.82 -5.69
CA ARG A 586 -5.00 -18.84 -4.91
C ARG A 586 -5.07 -18.65 -3.40
N ALA A 587 -5.24 -17.42 -2.93
CA ALA A 587 -5.30 -17.14 -1.50
C ALA A 587 -6.46 -17.95 -0.86
N PRO A 588 -6.22 -18.71 0.23
CA PRO A 588 -7.29 -19.48 0.87
C PRO A 588 -8.35 -18.59 1.51
N ALA A 589 -8.01 -17.32 1.77
CA ALA A 589 -8.94 -16.33 2.29
C ALA A 589 -9.97 -15.82 1.27
N LEU A 590 -9.85 -16.18 -0.03
CA LEU A 590 -10.87 -15.87 -1.02
C LEU A 590 -12.10 -16.78 -0.84
N LYS A 591 -13.27 -16.21 -0.56
CA LYS A 591 -14.50 -16.95 -0.29
C LYS A 591 -15.38 -17.04 -1.55
N ALA A 592 -16.34 -17.95 -1.55
CA ALA A 592 -17.31 -18.14 -2.63
C ALA A 592 -18.03 -16.83 -3.03
N ARG A 593 -18.39 -16.00 -2.05
CA ARG A 593 -19.05 -14.70 -2.26
C ARG A 593 -18.20 -13.71 -3.07
N ASP A 594 -16.88 -13.85 -3.09
CA ASP A 594 -15.96 -12.89 -3.71
C ASP A 594 -15.63 -13.25 -5.18
N MET A 595 -16.05 -14.44 -5.65
CA MET A 595 -15.67 -14.98 -6.95
C MET A 595 -16.15 -14.11 -8.12
N LEU A 596 -17.34 -13.53 -8.06
CA LEU A 596 -17.83 -12.66 -9.14
C LEU A 596 -16.97 -11.40 -9.30
N ALA A 597 -16.41 -10.87 -8.21
CA ALA A 597 -15.47 -9.76 -8.29
C ALA A 597 -14.19 -10.15 -9.03
N ALA A 598 -13.65 -11.34 -8.75
CA ALA A 598 -12.47 -11.86 -9.44
C ALA A 598 -12.73 -12.09 -10.94
N VAL A 599 -13.89 -12.65 -11.30
CA VAL A 599 -14.32 -12.84 -12.70
C VAL A 599 -14.39 -11.50 -13.45
N GLN A 600 -15.03 -10.50 -12.84
CA GLN A 600 -15.18 -9.19 -13.47
C GLN A 600 -13.86 -8.44 -13.63
N LEU A 601 -12.89 -8.68 -12.75
CA LEU A 601 -11.53 -8.18 -12.91
C LEU A 601 -10.77 -8.96 -13.99
N LEU A 602 -10.99 -10.26 -14.13
CA LEU A 602 -10.29 -11.06 -15.15
C LEU A 602 -10.73 -10.71 -16.58
N ALA A 603 -12.01 -10.35 -16.77
CA ALA A 603 -12.57 -10.03 -18.09
C ALA A 603 -11.80 -8.91 -18.84
N PRO A 604 -11.48 -7.74 -18.24
CA PRO A 604 -10.61 -6.74 -18.87
C PRO A 604 -9.24 -7.26 -19.33
N ALA A 605 -8.59 -8.13 -18.56
CA ALA A 605 -7.30 -8.72 -18.95
C ALA A 605 -7.45 -9.73 -20.09
N TRP A 606 -8.51 -10.54 -20.04
CA TRP A 606 -8.88 -11.43 -21.12
C TRP A 606 -9.07 -10.67 -22.42
N THR A 607 -9.88 -9.61 -22.40
CA THR A 607 -10.11 -8.74 -23.56
C THR A 607 -8.81 -8.10 -24.03
N ALA A 608 -8.07 -7.43 -23.14
CA ALA A 608 -6.86 -6.68 -23.50
C ALA A 608 -5.77 -7.55 -24.14
N VAL A 609 -5.61 -8.79 -23.66
CA VAL A 609 -4.64 -9.73 -24.26
C VAL A 609 -5.11 -10.21 -25.62
N LEU A 610 -6.39 -10.56 -25.75
CA LEU A 610 -6.94 -11.16 -26.96
C LEU A 610 -7.07 -10.18 -28.14
N ILE A 611 -7.38 -8.90 -27.89
CA ILE A 611 -7.53 -7.90 -28.96
C ILE A 611 -6.20 -7.30 -29.44
N SER A 612 -5.08 -7.58 -28.77
CA SER A 612 -3.78 -6.96 -29.03
C SER A 612 -2.74 -7.99 -29.43
N GLU A 613 -2.28 -7.93 -30.69
CA GLU A 613 -1.20 -8.79 -31.17
C GLU A 613 0.08 -8.64 -30.32
N ALA A 614 0.41 -7.41 -29.89
CA ALA A 614 1.56 -7.15 -29.03
C ALA A 614 1.42 -7.86 -27.67
N ALA A 615 0.21 -7.89 -27.10
CA ALA A 615 -0.06 -8.60 -25.85
C ALA A 615 0.00 -10.12 -26.04
N LEU A 616 -0.50 -10.66 -27.16
CA LEU A 616 -0.35 -12.08 -27.51
C LEU A 616 1.12 -12.47 -27.74
N CYS A 617 1.93 -11.57 -28.29
CA CYS A 617 3.39 -11.79 -28.42
C CYS A 617 4.11 -11.78 -27.06
N ASN A 618 3.54 -11.13 -26.06
CA ASN A 618 4.07 -11.10 -24.70
C ASN A 618 3.74 -12.40 -23.96
N THR A 619 4.66 -13.37 -24.02
CA THR A 619 4.50 -14.69 -23.38
C THR A 619 4.20 -14.61 -21.87
N ALA A 620 4.71 -13.60 -21.16
CA ALA A 620 4.42 -13.43 -19.73
C ALA A 620 2.96 -13.02 -19.48
N ALA A 621 2.41 -12.15 -20.34
CA ALA A 621 1.00 -11.75 -20.28
C ALA A 621 0.06 -12.94 -20.50
N VAL A 622 0.33 -13.72 -21.57
CA VAL A 622 -0.44 -14.90 -21.94
C VAL A 622 -0.34 -15.99 -20.87
N ALA A 623 0.87 -16.25 -20.35
CA ALA A 623 1.08 -17.22 -19.29
C ALA A 623 0.39 -16.81 -17.98
N GLY A 624 0.48 -15.52 -17.61
CA GLY A 624 -0.22 -14.97 -16.45
C GLY A 624 -1.73 -15.11 -16.57
N LEU A 625 -2.30 -14.80 -17.74
CA LEU A 625 -3.73 -14.93 -18.01
C LEU A 625 -4.19 -16.40 -17.98
N ALA A 626 -3.43 -17.31 -18.58
CA ALA A 626 -3.69 -18.74 -18.53
C ALA A 626 -3.67 -19.29 -17.09
N SER A 627 -2.71 -18.83 -16.27
CA SER A 627 -2.61 -19.16 -14.85
C SER A 627 -3.84 -18.65 -14.08
N ALA A 628 -4.18 -17.37 -14.24
CA ALA A 628 -5.35 -16.75 -13.60
C ALA A 628 -6.66 -17.47 -13.95
N LEU A 629 -6.88 -17.77 -15.24
CA LEU A 629 -8.06 -18.48 -15.71
C LEU A 629 -8.15 -19.90 -15.12
N THR A 630 -7.02 -20.60 -15.04
CA THR A 630 -6.95 -21.93 -14.44
C THR A 630 -7.26 -21.88 -12.94
N SER A 631 -6.67 -20.93 -12.21
CA SER A 631 -6.93 -20.73 -10.78
C SER A 631 -8.40 -20.38 -10.53
N LEU A 632 -9.02 -19.56 -11.39
CA LEU A 632 -10.43 -19.19 -11.32
C LEU A 632 -11.33 -20.43 -11.43
N VAL A 633 -11.07 -21.25 -12.44
CA VAL A 633 -11.88 -22.45 -12.69
C VAL A 633 -11.69 -23.49 -11.60
N LYS A 634 -10.46 -23.75 -11.17
CA LYS A 634 -10.21 -24.67 -10.04
C LYS A 634 -10.97 -24.23 -8.78
N ARG A 635 -10.93 -22.93 -8.46
CA ARG A 635 -11.65 -22.39 -7.31
C ARG A 635 -13.17 -22.50 -7.47
N ALA A 636 -13.70 -22.22 -8.66
CA ALA A 636 -15.12 -22.40 -8.96
C ALA A 636 -15.54 -23.87 -8.82
N VAL A 637 -14.77 -24.81 -9.37
CA VAL A 637 -15.01 -26.26 -9.24
C VAL A 637 -15.01 -26.70 -7.77
N GLN A 638 -14.05 -26.23 -6.96
CA GLN A 638 -14.03 -26.51 -5.52
C GLN A 638 -15.32 -26.05 -4.84
N PHE A 639 -15.81 -24.84 -5.15
CA PHE A 639 -17.04 -24.33 -4.54
C PHE A 639 -18.30 -25.05 -5.04
N VAL A 640 -18.37 -25.45 -6.32
CA VAL A 640 -19.47 -26.30 -6.83
C VAL A 640 -19.48 -27.66 -6.14
N GLN A 641 -18.33 -28.30 -6.00
CA GLN A 641 -18.21 -29.59 -5.31
C GLN A 641 -18.56 -29.49 -3.82
N ALA A 642 -18.13 -28.41 -3.16
CA ALA A 642 -18.51 -28.13 -1.78
C ALA A 642 -20.02 -27.95 -1.66
N ALA A 643 -20.65 -27.15 -2.54
CA ALA A 643 -22.10 -26.97 -2.59
C ALA A 643 -22.83 -28.31 -2.76
N ALA A 644 -22.40 -29.15 -3.70
CA ALA A 644 -22.98 -30.47 -3.93
C ALA A 644 -22.86 -31.38 -2.70
N SER A 645 -21.72 -31.33 -1.98
CA SER A 645 -21.53 -32.10 -0.75
C SER A 645 -22.40 -31.63 0.43
N MET A 646 -22.88 -30.40 0.39
CA MET A 646 -23.75 -29.81 1.41
C MET A 646 -25.24 -30.07 1.15
N MET A 647 -25.61 -30.66 0.00
CA MET A 647 -27.00 -31.00 -0.31
C MET A 647 -27.60 -31.90 0.77
N GLY A 648 -28.72 -31.45 1.37
CA GLY A 648 -29.41 -32.15 2.46
C GLY A 648 -29.04 -31.65 3.86
N GLN A 649 -28.11 -30.70 3.99
CA GLN A 649 -27.82 -30.01 5.25
C GLN A 649 -28.40 -28.59 5.26
N PRO A 650 -28.97 -28.10 6.37
CA PRO A 650 -29.41 -26.72 6.48
C PRO A 650 -28.19 -25.79 6.38
N ALA A 651 -28.19 -24.90 5.38
CA ALA A 651 -27.10 -23.94 5.20
C ALA A 651 -27.07 -22.95 6.37
N ALA A 652 -25.97 -22.92 7.12
CA ALA A 652 -25.72 -21.83 8.07
C ALA A 652 -25.64 -20.51 7.29
N ALA A 653 -26.19 -19.42 7.84
CA ALA A 653 -26.28 -18.11 7.17
C ALA A 653 -24.93 -17.63 6.59
N ASN A 654 -23.83 -17.89 7.30
CA ASN A 654 -22.48 -17.49 6.87
C ASN A 654 -21.91 -18.32 5.70
N HIS A 655 -22.55 -19.43 5.34
CA HIS A 655 -22.14 -20.33 4.26
C HIS A 655 -23.10 -20.30 3.06
N ALA A 656 -24.10 -19.41 3.03
CA ALA A 656 -25.09 -19.35 1.97
C ALA A 656 -24.46 -19.23 0.57
N ALA A 657 -23.47 -18.34 0.39
CA ALA A 657 -22.79 -18.20 -0.91
C ALA A 657 -21.98 -19.44 -1.32
N ALA A 658 -21.53 -20.25 -0.37
CA ALA A 658 -20.83 -21.50 -0.64
C ALA A 658 -21.82 -22.63 -0.97
N ALA A 659 -22.91 -22.74 -0.22
CA ALA A 659 -23.97 -23.73 -0.44
C ALA A 659 -24.70 -23.52 -1.77
N TYR A 660 -24.82 -22.27 -2.22
CA TYR A 660 -25.52 -21.88 -3.45
C TYR A 660 -24.58 -21.34 -4.53
N PHE A 661 -23.30 -21.72 -4.49
CA PHE A 661 -22.31 -21.28 -5.49
C PHE A 661 -22.67 -21.63 -6.96
N PRO A 662 -23.37 -22.75 -7.27
CA PRO A 662 -23.77 -23.06 -8.65
C PRO A 662 -24.49 -21.92 -9.38
N ALA A 663 -25.21 -21.05 -8.66
CA ALA A 663 -25.84 -19.86 -9.23
C ALA A 663 -24.84 -18.87 -9.90
N ALA A 664 -23.58 -18.82 -9.44
CA ALA A 664 -22.56 -17.93 -9.98
C ALA A 664 -21.88 -18.46 -11.25
N VAL A 665 -21.89 -19.78 -11.48
CA VAL A 665 -21.13 -20.42 -12.58
C VAL A 665 -21.57 -19.95 -13.98
N PRO A 666 -22.87 -19.78 -14.29
CA PRO A 666 -23.31 -19.17 -15.54
C PRO A 666 -22.66 -17.80 -15.80
N ARG A 667 -22.53 -16.96 -14.76
CA ARG A 667 -21.88 -15.64 -14.88
C ARG A 667 -20.37 -15.74 -15.07
N VAL A 668 -19.74 -16.73 -14.46
CA VAL A 668 -18.31 -17.04 -14.69
C VAL A 668 -18.08 -17.36 -16.16
N VAL A 669 -18.89 -18.26 -16.75
CA VAL A 669 -18.76 -18.63 -18.16
C VAL A 669 -19.11 -17.47 -19.09
N GLN A 670 -20.18 -16.74 -18.80
CA GLN A 670 -20.60 -15.58 -19.59
C GLN A 670 -19.48 -14.52 -19.72
N ALA A 671 -18.76 -14.25 -18.63
CA ALA A 671 -17.67 -13.28 -18.63
C ALA A 671 -16.46 -13.73 -19.48
N LEU A 672 -16.36 -15.03 -19.79
CA LEU A 672 -15.30 -15.59 -20.62
C LEU A 672 -15.70 -15.67 -22.11
N SER A 673 -16.98 -15.52 -22.46
CA SER A 673 -17.53 -16.15 -23.67
C SER A 673 -17.83 -15.29 -24.89
N ALA A 674 -18.17 -13.99 -24.79
CA ALA A 674 -19.02 -13.41 -25.85
C ALA A 674 -18.37 -12.44 -26.86
N GLU A 675 -17.60 -11.45 -26.42
CA GLU A 675 -17.25 -10.33 -27.30
C GLU A 675 -15.77 -10.30 -27.75
N PRO A 676 -14.80 -10.53 -26.85
CA PRO A 676 -13.39 -10.40 -27.23
C PRO A 676 -12.95 -11.50 -28.21
N LEU A 677 -13.52 -12.70 -28.08
CA LEU A 677 -13.17 -13.85 -28.92
C LEU A 677 -13.50 -13.59 -30.41
N LEU A 678 -14.66 -12.98 -30.69
CA LEU A 678 -15.06 -12.61 -32.04
C LEU A 678 -14.18 -11.48 -32.62
N GLN A 679 -13.76 -10.52 -31.78
CA GLN A 679 -12.84 -9.47 -32.23
C GLN A 679 -11.42 -10.01 -32.48
N THR A 680 -11.02 -11.04 -31.72
CA THR A 680 -9.70 -11.70 -31.85
C THR A 680 -9.52 -12.36 -33.20
N THR A 681 -10.55 -13.05 -33.70
CA THR A 681 -10.45 -13.73 -35.00
C THR A 681 -10.23 -12.73 -36.14
N ALA A 682 -10.90 -11.58 -36.09
CA ALA A 682 -10.67 -10.49 -37.02
C ALA A 682 -9.24 -9.93 -36.91
N ALA A 683 -8.75 -9.71 -35.69
CA ALA A 683 -7.40 -9.20 -35.45
C ALA A 683 -6.30 -10.19 -35.92
N LEU A 684 -6.47 -11.48 -35.62
CA LEU A 684 -5.56 -12.54 -36.07
C LEU A 684 -5.59 -12.72 -37.58
N ALA A 685 -6.77 -12.68 -38.21
CA ALA A 685 -6.90 -12.78 -39.67
C ALA A 685 -6.21 -11.62 -40.40
N ALA A 686 -6.14 -10.44 -39.77
CA ALA A 686 -5.45 -9.28 -40.31
C ALA A 686 -3.92 -9.34 -40.10
N SER A 687 -3.43 -10.05 -39.08
CA SER A 687 -2.01 -10.15 -38.79
C SER A 687 -1.35 -11.32 -39.52
N SER A 688 -0.57 -11.02 -40.56
CA SER A 688 0.10 -12.03 -41.38
C SER A 688 1.49 -12.46 -40.88
N SER A 689 2.01 -11.87 -39.79
CA SER A 689 3.47 -11.93 -39.53
C SER A 689 3.94 -12.62 -38.23
N SER A 690 3.12 -12.71 -37.18
CA SER A 690 3.59 -13.24 -35.88
C SER A 690 3.09 -14.66 -35.58
N SER A 691 3.93 -15.67 -35.83
CA SER A 691 3.67 -17.05 -35.39
C SER A 691 3.52 -17.18 -33.87
N GLN A 692 4.14 -16.28 -33.08
CA GLN A 692 4.02 -16.28 -31.63
C GLN A 692 2.63 -15.84 -31.16
N ALA A 693 2.03 -14.82 -31.79
CA ALA A 693 0.68 -14.37 -31.43
C ALA A 693 -0.35 -15.48 -31.67
N HIS A 694 -0.25 -16.15 -32.82
CA HIS A 694 -1.07 -17.31 -33.17
C HIS A 694 -0.88 -18.46 -32.15
N ALA A 695 0.36 -18.80 -31.80
CA ALA A 695 0.63 -19.85 -30.82
C ALA A 695 0.08 -19.51 -29.41
N SER A 696 0.17 -18.24 -29.01
CA SER A 696 -0.41 -17.73 -27.76
C SER A 696 -1.94 -17.76 -27.77
N ALA A 697 -2.59 -17.42 -28.89
CA ALA A 697 -4.04 -17.53 -29.03
C ALA A 697 -4.50 -19.00 -28.93
N ALA A 698 -3.77 -19.91 -29.60
CA ALA A 698 -4.01 -21.35 -29.48
C ALA A 698 -3.86 -21.85 -28.03
N LEU A 699 -2.86 -21.34 -27.29
CA LEU A 699 -2.69 -21.67 -25.87
C LEU A 699 -3.91 -21.26 -25.04
N LEU A 700 -4.40 -20.02 -25.20
CA LEU A 700 -5.57 -19.53 -24.46
C LEU A 700 -6.84 -20.30 -24.83
N ALA A 701 -7.01 -20.67 -26.11
CA ALA A 701 -8.10 -21.51 -26.56
C ALA A 701 -8.07 -22.89 -25.88
N VAL A 702 -6.91 -23.55 -25.82
CA VAL A 702 -6.75 -24.84 -25.12
C VAL A 702 -7.04 -24.72 -23.62
N VAL A 703 -6.56 -23.65 -22.98
CA VAL A 703 -6.82 -23.39 -21.55
C VAL A 703 -8.32 -23.21 -21.31
N LEU A 704 -9.00 -22.42 -22.17
CA LEU A 704 -10.45 -22.23 -22.09
C LEU A 704 -11.22 -23.55 -22.30
N ALA A 705 -10.83 -24.35 -23.30
CA ALA A 705 -11.44 -25.67 -23.55
C ALA A 705 -11.41 -26.54 -22.30
N ARG A 706 -10.24 -26.58 -21.66
CA ARG A 706 -10.03 -27.36 -20.44
C ARG A 706 -10.85 -26.82 -19.27
N SER A 707 -10.89 -25.49 -19.14
CA SER A 707 -11.68 -24.80 -18.12
C SER A 707 -13.17 -25.12 -18.24
N LEU A 708 -13.70 -25.10 -19.46
CA LEU A 708 -15.10 -25.45 -19.74
C LEU A 708 -15.41 -26.90 -19.38
N VAL A 709 -14.53 -27.85 -19.73
CA VAL A 709 -14.70 -29.26 -19.36
C VAL A 709 -14.74 -29.43 -17.83
N GLN A 710 -13.81 -28.79 -17.11
CA GLN A 710 -13.76 -28.89 -15.65
C GLN A 710 -15.03 -28.32 -14.98
N LEU A 711 -15.52 -27.18 -15.46
CA LEU A 711 -16.76 -26.59 -14.96
C LEU A 711 -17.98 -27.45 -15.31
N ALA A 712 -18.05 -27.95 -16.54
CA ALA A 712 -19.13 -28.83 -16.99
C ALA A 712 -19.20 -30.11 -16.16
N ASP A 713 -18.07 -30.81 -15.98
CA ASP A 713 -18.02 -32.03 -15.19
C ASP A 713 -18.44 -31.78 -13.72
N ALA A 714 -18.08 -30.62 -13.15
CA ALA A 714 -18.49 -30.23 -11.80
C ALA A 714 -19.98 -29.87 -11.70
N MET A 715 -20.52 -29.14 -12.68
CA MET A 715 -21.94 -28.78 -12.74
C MET A 715 -22.83 -30.00 -13.01
N GLU A 716 -22.39 -30.94 -13.84
CA GLU A 716 -23.07 -32.21 -14.09
C GLU A 716 -23.09 -33.07 -12.81
N ALA A 717 -22.00 -33.09 -12.04
CA ALA A 717 -21.97 -33.76 -10.74
C ALA A 717 -22.89 -33.11 -9.70
N ALA A 718 -23.05 -31.78 -9.74
CA ALA A 718 -24.00 -31.04 -8.90
C ALA A 718 -25.47 -31.25 -9.32
N GLY A 719 -25.71 -31.42 -10.61
CA GLY A 719 -27.03 -31.65 -11.19
C GLY A 719 -27.88 -30.39 -11.40
N PRO A 720 -28.91 -30.46 -12.26
CA PRO A 720 -29.75 -29.30 -12.62
C PRO A 720 -30.60 -28.79 -11.45
N GLN A 721 -31.01 -29.69 -10.53
CA GLN A 721 -31.79 -29.31 -9.36
C GLN A 721 -31.02 -28.37 -8.44
N LEU A 722 -29.73 -28.65 -8.17
CA LEU A 722 -28.93 -27.78 -7.29
C LEU A 722 -28.71 -26.39 -7.91
N LEU A 723 -28.51 -26.31 -9.23
CA LEU A 723 -28.43 -25.02 -9.92
C LEU A 723 -29.72 -24.23 -9.75
N TYR A 724 -30.88 -24.86 -9.95
CA TYR A 724 -32.19 -24.24 -9.81
C TYR A 724 -32.45 -23.76 -8.37
N ASP A 725 -32.23 -24.63 -7.39
CA ASP A 725 -32.39 -24.31 -5.98
C ASP A 725 -31.44 -23.18 -5.55
N SER A 726 -30.21 -23.19 -6.08
CA SER A 726 -29.24 -22.12 -5.85
C SER A 726 -29.71 -20.78 -6.41
N LEU A 727 -30.33 -20.74 -7.58
CA LEU A 727 -30.86 -19.51 -8.16
C LEU A 727 -32.07 -19.01 -7.38
N ASN A 728 -32.99 -19.90 -6.98
CA ASN A 728 -34.15 -19.55 -6.18
C ASN A 728 -33.81 -19.04 -4.77
N ALA A 729 -32.66 -19.47 -4.23
CA ALA A 729 -32.16 -18.98 -2.94
C ALA A 729 -31.65 -17.52 -3.01
N GLU A 730 -31.54 -16.93 -4.20
CA GLU A 730 -31.03 -15.57 -4.46
C GLU A 730 -29.73 -15.23 -3.71
N PRO A 731 -28.68 -16.07 -3.79
CA PRO A 731 -27.43 -15.86 -3.09
C PRO A 731 -26.81 -14.51 -3.46
N ALA A 732 -26.33 -13.82 -2.43
CA ALA A 732 -25.68 -12.53 -2.56
C ALA A 732 -24.17 -12.72 -2.76
N PHE A 733 -23.64 -12.22 -3.87
CA PHE A 733 -22.22 -12.24 -4.20
C PHE A 733 -21.65 -10.83 -4.17
N SER A 734 -20.57 -10.63 -3.43
CA SER A 734 -19.90 -9.35 -3.30
C SER A 734 -19.19 -8.98 -4.60
N ILE A 735 -19.41 -7.75 -5.08
CA ILE A 735 -18.81 -7.32 -6.34
C ILE A 735 -18.18 -5.93 -6.32
N ARG A 736 -18.54 -5.03 -5.40
CA ARG A 736 -17.82 -3.76 -5.18
C ARG A 736 -18.00 -3.25 -3.74
N TRP A 737 -17.20 -2.29 -3.30
CA TRP A 737 -17.46 -1.59 -2.05
C TRP A 737 -18.78 -0.82 -2.11
N ALA A 738 -19.54 -0.84 -1.01
CA ALA A 738 -20.69 0.02 -0.84
C ALA A 738 -20.24 1.45 -0.54
N SER A 739 -20.99 2.43 -1.05
CA SER A 739 -20.68 3.85 -0.85
C SER A 739 -20.95 4.29 0.61
N ALA A 740 -22.01 3.75 1.23
CA ALA A 740 -22.68 4.36 2.38
C ALA A 740 -22.16 3.95 3.78
N SER A 741 -21.32 2.92 3.92
CA SER A 741 -20.84 2.49 5.25
C SER A 741 -19.44 1.87 5.20
N GLY A 742 -18.66 2.04 6.28
CA GLY A 742 -17.20 1.92 6.31
C GLY A 742 -16.57 0.61 5.80
N ASN A 743 -17.33 -0.49 5.74
CA ASN A 743 -16.85 -1.80 5.29
C ASN A 743 -17.90 -2.65 4.54
N GLU A 744 -19.09 -2.12 4.23
CA GLU A 744 -20.09 -2.93 3.53
C GLU A 744 -19.67 -3.19 2.08
N MET A 745 -19.90 -4.42 1.65
CA MET A 745 -19.73 -4.84 0.28
C MET A 745 -21.09 -4.76 -0.40
N LEU A 746 -21.17 -4.06 -1.53
CA LEU A 746 -22.33 -4.20 -2.39
C LEU A 746 -22.31 -5.61 -2.97
N ALA A 747 -23.37 -6.35 -2.67
CA ALA A 747 -23.59 -7.67 -3.22
C ALA A 747 -24.68 -7.62 -4.29
N VAL A 748 -24.53 -8.44 -5.34
CA VAL A 748 -25.59 -8.71 -6.31
C VAL A 748 -26.21 -10.04 -5.95
N LYS A 749 -27.54 -10.05 -5.87
CA LYS A 749 -28.32 -11.26 -5.76
C LYS A 749 -28.45 -11.89 -7.13
N LEU A 750 -28.15 -13.19 -7.22
CA LEU A 750 -28.36 -13.96 -8.43
C LEU A 750 -29.66 -14.75 -8.29
N GLY A 751 -30.72 -14.25 -8.91
CA GLY A 751 -32.00 -14.97 -9.05
C GLY A 751 -32.12 -15.66 -10.42
N PRO A 752 -33.18 -16.45 -10.62
CA PRO A 752 -33.56 -16.92 -11.95
C PRO A 752 -33.77 -15.72 -12.88
N LEU A 753 -33.44 -15.87 -14.16
CA LEU A 753 -33.68 -14.80 -15.14
C LEU A 753 -35.19 -14.60 -15.35
N SER A 754 -35.76 -13.62 -14.65
CA SER A 754 -37.15 -13.20 -14.80
C SER A 754 -37.39 -12.61 -16.19
N GLY A 755 -38.42 -13.10 -16.90
CA GLY A 755 -38.84 -12.58 -18.20
C GLY A 755 -38.51 -13.46 -19.41
N LEU A 756 -37.79 -14.57 -19.22
CA LEU A 756 -37.60 -15.60 -20.25
C LEU A 756 -38.45 -16.83 -19.92
N GLN A 757 -38.83 -17.63 -20.93
CA GLN A 757 -39.57 -18.90 -20.80
C GLN A 757 -38.81 -19.99 -19.99
N TYR A 758 -37.71 -19.65 -19.32
CA TYR A 758 -36.77 -20.56 -18.68
C TYR A 758 -36.88 -20.58 -17.15
N SER A 759 -38.06 -20.35 -16.58
CA SER A 759 -38.24 -20.26 -15.12
C SER A 759 -38.22 -21.60 -14.37
N GLY A 760 -38.15 -22.73 -15.08
CA GLY A 760 -38.05 -24.08 -14.50
C GLY A 760 -36.62 -24.62 -14.43
N VAL A 761 -36.47 -25.79 -13.80
CA VAL A 761 -35.20 -26.53 -13.66
C VAL A 761 -34.54 -26.78 -15.02
N GLU A 762 -35.32 -27.29 -15.98
CA GLU A 762 -34.84 -27.57 -17.34
C GLU A 762 -34.44 -26.30 -18.09
N GLY A 763 -35.20 -25.21 -17.92
CA GLY A 763 -34.89 -23.92 -18.55
C GLY A 763 -33.57 -23.32 -18.08
N GLN A 764 -33.32 -23.33 -16.76
CA GLN A 764 -32.04 -22.84 -16.21
C GLN A 764 -30.86 -23.75 -16.60
N TRP A 765 -31.09 -25.06 -16.69
CA TRP A 765 -30.07 -26.00 -17.16
C TRP A 765 -29.74 -25.80 -18.65
N MET A 766 -30.76 -25.59 -19.49
CA MET A 766 -30.58 -25.29 -20.90
C MET A 766 -29.83 -23.97 -21.10
N LEU A 767 -30.16 -22.93 -20.31
CA LEU A 767 -29.40 -21.68 -20.32
C LEU A 767 -27.92 -21.89 -19.99
N TRP A 768 -27.62 -22.73 -18.98
CA TRP A 768 -26.24 -23.11 -18.68
C TRP A 768 -25.55 -23.76 -19.88
N GLN A 769 -26.20 -24.73 -20.54
CA GLN A 769 -25.67 -25.39 -21.74
C GLN A 769 -25.41 -24.41 -22.88
N LEU A 770 -26.33 -23.47 -23.13
CA LEU A 770 -26.19 -22.41 -24.14
C LEU A 770 -24.98 -21.50 -23.86
N LEU A 771 -24.73 -21.14 -22.60
CA LEU A 771 -23.57 -20.33 -22.23
C LEU A 771 -22.24 -21.07 -22.48
N VAL A 772 -22.19 -22.38 -22.17
CA VAL A 772 -21.03 -23.21 -22.49
C VAL A 772 -20.81 -23.34 -23.99
N LEU A 773 -21.89 -23.53 -24.75
CA LEU A 773 -21.85 -23.57 -26.21
C LEU A 773 -21.30 -22.27 -26.80
N HIS A 774 -21.76 -21.13 -26.30
CA HIS A 774 -21.29 -19.82 -26.75
C HIS A 774 -19.80 -19.61 -26.46
N ALA A 775 -19.35 -19.96 -25.26
CA ALA A 775 -17.93 -19.89 -24.88
C ALA A 775 -17.04 -20.79 -25.75
N ALA A 776 -17.50 -22.02 -25.98
CA ALA A 776 -16.77 -22.99 -26.80
C ALA A 776 -16.74 -22.61 -28.28
N ARG A 777 -17.78 -21.93 -28.78
CA ARG A 777 -17.81 -21.40 -30.15
C ARG A 777 -16.76 -20.32 -30.36
N GLY A 778 -16.63 -19.35 -29.46
CA GLY A 778 -15.57 -18.33 -29.58
C GLY A 778 -14.16 -18.92 -29.57
N MET A 779 -13.93 -19.98 -28.77
CA MET A 779 -12.69 -20.75 -28.80
C MET A 779 -12.47 -21.45 -30.15
N TRP A 780 -13.52 -22.06 -30.69
CA TRP A 780 -13.49 -22.75 -31.97
C TRP A 780 -13.15 -21.79 -33.13
N ASP A 781 -13.77 -20.62 -33.15
CA ASP A 781 -13.54 -19.62 -34.19
C ASP A 781 -12.07 -19.17 -34.22
N ILE A 782 -11.41 -19.06 -33.05
CA ILE A 782 -9.96 -18.81 -32.96
C ILE A 782 -9.16 -19.92 -33.62
N LEU A 783 -9.46 -21.19 -33.33
CA LEU A 783 -8.73 -22.34 -33.89
C LEU A 783 -8.90 -22.45 -35.40
N VAL A 784 -10.11 -22.27 -35.92
CA VAL A 784 -10.38 -22.29 -37.37
C VAL A 784 -9.66 -21.14 -38.09
N SER A 785 -9.60 -19.96 -37.46
CA SER A 785 -8.88 -18.80 -38.00
C SER A 785 -7.37 -19.06 -38.08
N LEU A 786 -6.82 -19.78 -37.11
CA LEU A 786 -5.40 -20.18 -37.06
C LEU A 786 -5.03 -21.16 -38.18
N ASP A 787 -5.87 -22.17 -38.43
CA ASP A 787 -5.64 -23.14 -39.51
C ASP A 787 -5.69 -22.47 -40.89
N SER A 788 -6.65 -21.56 -41.09
CA SER A 788 -6.79 -20.76 -42.32
C SER A 788 -5.60 -19.83 -42.59
N ALA A 789 -4.89 -19.40 -41.55
CA ALA A 789 -3.67 -18.61 -41.68
C ALA A 789 -2.45 -19.48 -42.03
N ALA A 790 -2.37 -20.70 -41.48
CA ALA A 790 -1.29 -21.64 -41.78
C ALA A 790 -1.29 -22.09 -43.24
N ASP A 791 -2.47 -22.36 -43.83
CA ASP A 791 -2.59 -22.79 -45.23
C ASP A 791 -2.15 -21.71 -46.23
N ARG A 792 -2.43 -20.44 -45.92
CA ARG A 792 -1.98 -19.29 -46.74
C ARG A 792 -0.46 -19.14 -46.76
N GLY A 793 0.23 -19.52 -45.68
CA GLY A 793 1.69 -19.50 -45.61
C GLY A 793 2.37 -20.62 -46.41
N ALA A 794 1.73 -21.78 -46.55
CA ALA A 794 2.28 -22.93 -47.27
C ALA A 794 2.05 -22.87 -48.79
N GLY A 795 0.99 -22.19 -49.23
CA GLY A 795 0.58 -22.09 -50.64
C GLY A 795 1.22 -20.97 -51.47
N GLY A 796 2.21 -20.24 -50.91
CA GLY A 796 2.91 -19.17 -51.62
C GLY A 796 3.70 -19.68 -52.82
N GLN A 797 3.05 -19.78 -53.98
CA GLN A 797 3.73 -19.76 -55.28
C GLN A 797 4.70 -18.58 -55.26
N ALA A 798 5.99 -18.87 -55.47
CA ALA A 798 6.99 -17.83 -55.67
C ALA A 798 6.45 -16.79 -56.66
N PRO A 799 6.46 -15.48 -56.34
CA PRO A 799 6.05 -14.47 -57.30
C PRO A 799 6.87 -14.69 -58.59
N PRO A 800 6.25 -14.62 -59.78
CA PRO A 800 6.97 -14.80 -61.03
C PRO A 800 8.16 -13.84 -61.08
N PRO A 801 9.33 -14.28 -61.59
CA PRO A 801 10.53 -13.46 -61.60
C PRO A 801 10.24 -12.12 -62.31
N PRO A 802 10.67 -10.98 -61.75
CA PRO A 802 10.45 -9.69 -62.39
C PRO A 802 11.13 -9.67 -63.78
N PRO A 803 10.48 -9.11 -64.81
CA PRO A 803 11.08 -9.02 -66.14
C PRO A 803 12.35 -8.15 -66.12
N PRO A 804 13.34 -8.42 -66.99
CA PRO A 804 14.63 -7.75 -66.97
C PRO A 804 14.49 -6.25 -67.23
N ALA A 805 15.16 -5.47 -66.38
CA ALA A 805 15.19 -4.02 -66.41
C ALA A 805 15.73 -3.47 -67.75
N VAL A 806 14.94 -2.62 -68.40
CA VAL A 806 15.42 -1.72 -69.47
C VAL A 806 15.71 -0.37 -68.84
N ALA A 807 16.95 0.08 -69.01
CA ALA A 807 17.42 1.39 -68.57
C ALA A 807 16.91 2.52 -69.48
N ALA A 808 16.31 3.56 -68.88
CA ALA A 808 16.25 4.95 -69.37
C ALA A 808 15.58 5.80 -68.27
N ALA A 809 16.31 6.68 -67.57
CA ALA A 809 16.53 8.11 -67.88
C ALA A 809 15.45 9.05 -67.31
N ASN A 810 15.92 9.92 -66.41
CA ASN A 810 15.36 11.15 -65.84
C ASN A 810 14.12 11.77 -66.50
N THR A 811 13.10 12.14 -65.68
CA THR A 811 12.58 13.52 -65.66
C THR A 811 11.75 13.86 -64.41
N ALA A 812 11.76 15.15 -64.11
CA ALA A 812 11.32 15.90 -62.93
C ALA A 812 9.84 15.85 -62.50
N SER A 813 9.64 16.11 -61.20
CA SER A 813 8.65 17.02 -60.57
C SER A 813 7.14 16.74 -60.68
N SER A 814 6.48 16.54 -59.52
CA SER A 814 5.50 17.51 -58.99
C SER A 814 4.98 17.10 -57.60
N LYS A 815 4.94 18.09 -56.72
CA LYS A 815 4.34 18.08 -55.38
C LYS A 815 2.82 18.33 -55.46
N ALA A 816 2.04 17.62 -54.65
CA ALA A 816 0.77 18.06 -54.06
C ALA A 816 0.53 17.19 -52.80
N SER A 817 0.60 17.71 -51.57
CA SER A 817 -0.39 18.53 -50.84
C SER A 817 -1.56 17.72 -50.27
N GLY A 818 -1.67 17.69 -48.94
CA GLY A 818 -2.80 17.14 -48.17
C GLY A 818 -2.33 16.56 -46.81
N ALA A 819 -1.96 17.37 -45.82
CA ALA A 819 -2.83 18.07 -44.85
C ALA A 819 -3.30 17.17 -43.68
N GLY A 820 -2.90 17.52 -42.45
CA GLY A 820 -3.51 16.98 -41.22
C GLY A 820 -2.62 16.84 -39.98
N SER A 821 -1.80 17.84 -39.63
CA SER A 821 -1.11 17.89 -38.32
C SER A 821 -1.70 19.00 -37.45
N SER A 822 -2.35 18.65 -36.35
CA SER A 822 -2.74 19.58 -35.27
C SER A 822 -1.72 19.46 -34.12
N GLN A 823 -0.65 20.26 -34.21
CA GLN A 823 0.18 20.65 -33.07
C GLN A 823 -0.35 21.96 -32.51
N ALA A 824 -0.69 21.97 -31.21
CA ALA A 824 -0.94 23.19 -30.46
C ALA A 824 0.34 23.65 -29.76
N SER A 825 0.74 24.88 -30.07
CA SER A 825 1.82 25.68 -29.50
C SER A 825 1.48 26.15 -28.08
N SER A 826 2.41 26.00 -27.12
CA SER A 826 3.35 27.03 -26.61
C SER A 826 2.81 27.98 -25.56
N SER A 827 3.47 27.97 -24.38
CA SER A 827 3.86 29.20 -23.68
C SER A 827 5.19 28.98 -22.95
N ARG A 828 6.22 29.68 -23.45
CA ARG A 828 7.51 29.91 -22.78
C ARG A 828 7.36 31.10 -21.84
N ALA A 829 7.94 31.02 -20.65
CA ALA A 829 8.42 32.18 -19.91
C ALA A 829 9.93 31.97 -19.66
N ALA A 830 10.69 33.00 -20.03
CA ALA A 830 12.14 33.03 -19.99
C ALA A 830 12.67 33.41 -18.60
N SER A 831 13.80 32.84 -18.21
CA SER A 831 14.79 33.54 -17.39
C SER A 831 16.20 33.04 -17.76
N THR A 832 16.95 33.95 -18.38
CA THR A 832 18.42 34.08 -18.41
C THR A 832 18.93 34.16 -16.95
N SER A 833 20.13 33.75 -16.53
CA SER A 833 21.49 33.89 -17.06
C SER A 833 22.47 33.20 -16.07
N ALA A 834 23.42 32.41 -16.57
CA ALA A 834 24.88 32.63 -16.51
C ALA A 834 25.63 31.90 -15.36
N GLY A 835 26.69 31.17 -15.72
CA GLY A 835 27.64 30.58 -14.78
C GLY A 835 28.38 29.36 -15.31
N SER A 836 29.30 29.57 -16.25
CA SER A 836 30.15 28.59 -16.94
C SER A 836 31.18 27.91 -16.02
N SER A 837 31.67 26.74 -16.47
CA SER A 837 32.99 26.06 -16.29
C SER A 837 32.79 24.60 -15.85
N SER A 838 33.39 23.54 -16.40
CA SER A 838 34.39 23.37 -17.45
C SER A 838 34.48 21.88 -17.79
N SER A 839 34.39 21.58 -19.09
CA SER A 839 35.02 20.48 -19.85
C SER A 839 35.71 19.32 -19.12
N SER A 840 35.25 18.10 -19.42
CA SER A 840 36.12 16.92 -19.60
C SER A 840 35.52 16.04 -20.71
N ALA A 841 36.28 15.91 -21.79
CA ALA A 841 35.95 15.16 -22.99
C ALA A 841 36.02 13.64 -22.73
N ALA A 842 35.10 12.88 -23.33
CA ALA A 842 35.24 11.45 -23.56
C ALA A 842 34.56 11.06 -24.89
N PRO A 843 35.11 10.05 -25.60
CA PRO A 843 34.96 9.90 -27.04
C PRO A 843 33.70 9.10 -27.44
N SER A 844 33.33 9.31 -28.69
CA SER A 844 32.41 8.49 -29.49
C SER A 844 32.80 7.00 -29.45
N SER A 845 31.97 6.19 -28.79
CA SER A 845 32.00 4.72 -28.87
C SER A 845 30.67 4.21 -29.40
N GLY A 846 30.76 3.44 -30.49
CA GLY A 846 29.66 2.95 -31.29
C GLY A 846 28.63 2.09 -30.56
N GLY A 847 27.46 1.99 -31.18
CA GLY A 847 26.32 1.20 -30.73
C GLY A 847 26.68 -0.27 -30.59
N GLY A 848 26.99 -0.68 -29.36
CA GLY A 848 27.00 -2.07 -28.95
C GLY A 848 25.56 -2.52 -28.73
N THR A 849 25.08 -3.40 -29.59
CA THR A 849 23.86 -4.19 -29.39
C THR A 849 23.98 -4.96 -28.08
N SER A 850 23.25 -4.49 -27.07
CA SER A 850 23.16 -5.10 -25.74
C SER A 850 22.67 -6.54 -25.85
N SER A 851 23.53 -7.51 -25.50
CA SER A 851 23.17 -8.91 -25.36
C SER A 851 22.21 -9.08 -24.18
N SER A 852 20.91 -9.13 -24.46
CA SER A 852 19.88 -9.48 -23.50
C SER A 852 20.12 -10.91 -22.98
N SER A 853 20.28 -11.05 -21.66
CA SER A 853 20.36 -12.34 -20.99
C SER A 853 19.13 -13.18 -21.35
N GLY A 854 19.36 -14.29 -22.04
CA GLY A 854 18.32 -15.11 -22.64
C GLY A 854 17.53 -15.94 -21.63
N SER A 855 16.38 -15.41 -21.19
CA SER A 855 15.23 -16.28 -20.99
C SER A 855 14.77 -16.70 -22.38
N GLN A 856 14.97 -17.97 -22.76
CA GLN A 856 14.42 -18.45 -24.03
C GLN A 856 12.90 -18.27 -23.96
N PRO A 857 12.29 -17.53 -24.91
CA PRO A 857 10.84 -17.34 -24.92
C PRO A 857 10.19 -18.71 -24.98
N VAL A 858 9.22 -18.96 -24.10
CA VAL A 858 8.53 -20.26 -24.08
C VAL A 858 7.76 -20.42 -25.39
N LYS A 859 8.20 -21.36 -26.22
CA LYS A 859 7.63 -21.56 -27.55
C LYS A 859 6.45 -22.53 -27.49
N TRP A 860 5.23 -21.99 -27.60
CA TRP A 860 3.99 -22.77 -27.74
C TRP A 860 3.71 -23.20 -29.19
N GLY A 861 4.69 -23.09 -30.09
CA GLY A 861 4.51 -23.29 -31.53
C GLY A 861 3.99 -24.68 -31.92
N TYR A 862 4.20 -25.71 -31.09
CA TYR A 862 3.62 -27.04 -31.29
C TYR A 862 2.07 -27.02 -31.31
N LEU A 863 1.45 -26.04 -30.64
CA LEU A 863 -0.01 -25.90 -30.62
C LEU A 863 -0.59 -25.62 -32.02
N LEU A 864 0.17 -24.95 -32.88
CA LEU A 864 -0.23 -24.68 -34.28
C LEU A 864 -0.22 -25.93 -35.16
N ARG A 865 0.33 -27.05 -34.66
CA ARG A 865 0.40 -28.33 -35.39
C ARG A 865 -0.46 -29.40 -34.73
N LEU A 866 -1.37 -29.04 -33.82
CA LEU A 866 -2.20 -30.01 -33.09
C LEU A 866 -3.05 -30.86 -34.02
N GLN A 867 -3.63 -30.28 -35.08
CA GLN A 867 -4.47 -31.01 -36.03
C GLN A 867 -3.67 -32.06 -36.79
N GLN A 868 -2.45 -31.72 -37.23
CA GLN A 868 -1.57 -32.62 -37.97
C GLN A 868 -1.00 -33.73 -37.07
N SER A 869 -0.66 -33.40 -35.82
CA SER A 869 0.02 -34.32 -34.89
C SER A 869 -0.95 -35.22 -34.11
N HIS A 870 -2.25 -34.91 -34.06
CA HIS A 870 -3.20 -35.59 -33.18
C HIS A 870 -4.48 -36.07 -33.89
N PRO A 871 -4.52 -37.34 -34.38
CA PRO A 871 -5.66 -37.87 -35.15
C PRO A 871 -7.01 -37.81 -34.45
N ARG A 872 -7.04 -37.93 -33.11
CA ARG A 872 -8.29 -37.80 -32.34
C ARG A 872 -8.85 -36.39 -32.34
N TRP A 873 -7.96 -35.39 -32.31
CA TRP A 873 -8.37 -34.00 -32.39
C TRP A 873 -8.84 -33.68 -33.80
N ALA A 874 -8.09 -34.11 -34.83
CA ALA A 874 -8.50 -33.99 -36.23
C ALA A 874 -9.86 -34.65 -36.52
N ALA A 875 -10.14 -35.83 -35.96
CA ALA A 875 -11.43 -36.49 -36.10
C ALA A 875 -12.58 -35.71 -35.44
N ALA A 876 -12.34 -35.15 -34.24
CA ALA A 876 -13.33 -34.32 -33.55
C ALA A 876 -13.62 -33.02 -34.32
N VAL A 877 -12.57 -32.39 -34.87
CA VAL A 877 -12.66 -31.22 -35.76
C VAL A 877 -13.50 -31.53 -36.99
N ALA A 878 -13.23 -32.64 -37.68
CA ALA A 878 -13.98 -33.05 -38.86
C ALA A 878 -15.46 -33.31 -38.53
N LYS A 879 -15.74 -34.02 -37.42
CA LYS A 879 -17.11 -34.26 -36.93
C LYS A 879 -17.85 -32.93 -36.70
N ARG A 880 -17.17 -31.92 -36.11
CA ARG A 880 -17.77 -30.60 -35.86
C ARG A 880 -18.05 -29.84 -37.14
N HIS A 881 -17.11 -29.79 -38.09
CA HIS A 881 -17.33 -29.14 -39.39
C HIS A 881 -18.54 -29.72 -40.11
N SER A 882 -18.68 -31.06 -40.13
CA SER A 882 -19.85 -31.70 -40.72
C SER A 882 -21.16 -31.34 -40.00
N ALA A 883 -21.12 -31.06 -38.70
CA ALA A 883 -22.29 -30.60 -37.95
C ALA A 883 -22.63 -29.13 -38.27
N ASP A 884 -21.62 -28.26 -38.35
CA ASP A 884 -21.81 -26.84 -38.71
C ASP A 884 -22.34 -26.68 -40.14
N GLU A 885 -21.87 -27.49 -41.10
CA GLU A 885 -22.41 -27.52 -42.48
C GLU A 885 -23.88 -27.93 -42.49
N ARG A 886 -24.28 -28.90 -41.67
CA ARG A 886 -25.68 -29.33 -41.57
C ARG A 886 -26.58 -28.26 -40.97
N LEU A 887 -26.07 -27.46 -40.02
CA LEU A 887 -26.78 -26.32 -39.44
C LEU A 887 -26.90 -25.17 -40.46
N ALA A 888 -25.85 -24.88 -41.21
CA ALA A 888 -25.86 -23.85 -42.25
C ALA A 888 -26.81 -24.17 -43.42
N LEU A 889 -27.05 -25.46 -43.69
CA LEU A 889 -27.97 -25.94 -44.71
C LEU A 889 -29.44 -25.96 -44.29
N GLN A 890 -29.80 -25.60 -43.04
CA GLN A 890 -31.19 -25.43 -42.62
C GLN A 890 -31.66 -23.99 -42.92
N PRO A 891 -32.37 -23.74 -44.03
CA PRO A 891 -32.77 -22.41 -44.44
C PRO A 891 -34.12 -22.11 -43.77
N GLY A 892 -34.13 -21.38 -42.65
CA GLY A 892 -35.39 -20.97 -42.02
C GLY A 892 -35.37 -20.43 -40.59
N LEU A 893 -34.24 -20.47 -39.87
CA LEU A 893 -34.17 -20.02 -38.46
C LEU A 893 -33.56 -18.62 -38.26
N GLY A 894 -33.24 -17.92 -39.36
CA GLY A 894 -32.68 -16.57 -39.32
C GLY A 894 -33.76 -15.50 -39.40
N GLU A 895 -33.94 -14.75 -38.32
CA GLU A 895 -34.60 -13.43 -38.20
C GLU A 895 -36.12 -13.31 -38.03
N GLU A 896 -36.97 -14.28 -38.40
CA GLU A 896 -38.42 -14.14 -38.17
C GLU A 896 -38.92 -14.96 -36.96
N CYS A 897 -38.56 -14.51 -35.75
CA CYS A 897 -39.08 -15.10 -34.51
C CYS A 897 -40.30 -14.30 -34.01
N GLY A 898 -41.48 -14.66 -34.51
CA GLY A 898 -42.75 -14.02 -34.15
C GLY A 898 -43.93 -14.99 -34.16
N ASP A 899 -43.87 -16.10 -33.42
CA ASP A 899 -45.01 -16.66 -32.66
C ASP A 899 -44.64 -17.96 -31.91
N ALA A 900 -45.20 -18.14 -30.71
CA ALA A 900 -44.54 -18.75 -29.56
C ALA A 900 -44.91 -20.22 -29.23
N HIS A 901 -44.99 -21.14 -30.19
CA HIS A 901 -45.53 -22.50 -29.90
C HIS A 901 -44.67 -23.73 -30.24
N ASP A 902 -43.39 -23.59 -30.60
CA ASP A 902 -42.52 -24.76 -30.85
C ASP A 902 -41.25 -24.77 -29.98
N GLY A 903 -41.44 -24.85 -28.65
CA GLY A 903 -40.35 -24.83 -27.66
C GLY A 903 -39.62 -26.16 -27.47
N ASP A 904 -40.24 -27.29 -27.81
CA ASP A 904 -39.69 -28.63 -27.51
C ASP A 904 -38.58 -29.07 -28.48
N LEU A 905 -38.67 -28.69 -29.77
CA LEU A 905 -37.66 -29.06 -30.76
C LEU A 905 -36.32 -28.35 -30.54
N ALA A 906 -36.34 -27.12 -30.02
CA ALA A 906 -35.13 -26.36 -29.72
C ALA A 906 -34.34 -26.96 -28.55
N ALA A 907 -35.01 -27.57 -27.56
CA ALA A 907 -34.37 -28.08 -26.35
C ALA A 907 -33.51 -29.34 -26.60
N VAL A 908 -34.02 -30.27 -27.43
CA VAL A 908 -33.30 -31.50 -27.79
C VAL A 908 -32.02 -31.19 -28.58
N ASP A 909 -32.08 -30.18 -29.45
CA ASP A 909 -30.94 -29.74 -30.25
C ASP A 909 -29.81 -29.15 -29.38
N VAL A 910 -30.15 -28.29 -28.41
CA VAL A 910 -29.16 -27.66 -27.50
C VAL A 910 -28.39 -28.69 -26.68
N SER A 911 -29.06 -29.68 -26.10
CA SER A 911 -28.40 -30.71 -25.30
C SER A 911 -27.41 -31.56 -26.11
N GLN A 912 -27.79 -31.92 -27.34
CA GLN A 912 -26.90 -32.68 -28.23
C GLN A 912 -25.70 -31.83 -28.67
N GLN A 913 -25.93 -30.59 -29.07
CA GLN A 913 -24.84 -29.66 -29.43
C GLN A 913 -23.89 -29.45 -28.25
N TYR A 914 -24.40 -29.30 -27.03
CA TYR A 914 -23.61 -29.18 -25.81
C TYR A 914 -22.74 -30.41 -25.57
N ALA A 915 -23.28 -31.63 -25.73
CA ALA A 915 -22.52 -32.86 -25.58
C ALA A 915 -21.40 -32.96 -26.63
N ASP A 916 -21.70 -32.67 -27.89
CA ASP A 916 -20.75 -32.70 -29.00
C ASP A 916 -19.63 -31.66 -28.83
N ILE A 917 -19.95 -30.43 -28.42
CA ILE A 917 -18.94 -29.39 -28.21
C ILE A 917 -18.05 -29.70 -27.01
N LEU A 918 -18.58 -30.30 -25.94
CA LEU A 918 -17.76 -30.74 -24.81
C LEU A 918 -16.87 -31.91 -25.17
N GLU A 919 -17.33 -32.84 -26.01
CA GLU A 919 -16.47 -33.90 -26.56
C GLU A 919 -15.29 -33.30 -27.33
N LEU A 920 -15.53 -32.28 -28.15
CA LEU A 920 -14.50 -31.52 -28.86
C LEU A 920 -13.51 -30.87 -27.88
N CYS A 921 -14.00 -30.16 -26.85
CA CYS A 921 -13.16 -29.56 -25.80
C CYS A 921 -12.32 -30.60 -25.05
N ARG A 922 -12.89 -31.77 -24.72
CA ARG A 922 -12.17 -32.90 -24.09
C ARG A 922 -11.09 -33.45 -25.01
N ALA A 923 -11.36 -33.58 -26.31
CA ALA A 923 -10.38 -34.01 -27.29
C ALA A 923 -9.22 -33.02 -27.41
N LEU A 924 -9.50 -31.72 -27.44
CA LEU A 924 -8.49 -30.66 -27.47
C LEU A 924 -7.62 -30.65 -26.21
N ALA A 925 -8.24 -30.63 -25.03
CA ALA A 925 -7.53 -30.63 -23.75
C ALA A 925 -6.68 -31.90 -23.53
N ALA A 926 -7.05 -33.02 -24.16
CA ALA A 926 -6.26 -34.25 -24.14
C ALA A 926 -5.11 -34.25 -25.16
N ALA A 927 -5.25 -33.53 -26.27
CA ALA A 927 -4.26 -33.44 -27.34
C ALA A 927 -3.12 -32.46 -27.00
N ALA A 928 -3.40 -31.43 -26.20
CA ALA A 928 -2.51 -30.30 -25.95
C ALA A 928 -2.04 -30.25 -24.48
N PRO A 929 -0.97 -30.97 -24.11
CA PRO A 929 -0.37 -30.81 -22.79
C PRO A 929 0.22 -29.40 -22.66
N LEU A 930 0.02 -28.76 -21.50
CA LEU A 930 0.37 -27.35 -21.27
C LEU A 930 1.65 -27.23 -20.43
N LEU A 931 2.47 -26.19 -20.63
CA LEU A 931 3.65 -25.96 -19.77
C LEU A 931 3.39 -24.95 -18.65
N VAL A 932 2.35 -24.13 -18.74
CA VAL A 932 2.09 -23.06 -17.76
C VAL A 932 1.28 -23.53 -16.55
N VAL A 933 0.59 -24.66 -16.64
CA VAL A 933 -0.37 -25.12 -15.62
C VAL A 933 -0.24 -26.61 -15.37
N CYS A 934 -0.70 -27.08 -14.21
CA CYS A 934 -0.73 -28.52 -13.92
C CYS A 934 -1.55 -29.26 -14.97
N ASN A 935 -1.05 -30.36 -15.54
CA ASN A 935 -1.76 -31.08 -16.62
C ASN A 935 -2.89 -32.00 -16.14
N HIS A 936 -2.96 -32.31 -14.84
CA HIS A 936 -4.03 -33.15 -14.29
C HIS A 936 -5.36 -32.39 -14.26
N PRO A 937 -6.41 -32.83 -14.99
CA PRO A 937 -7.68 -32.11 -15.10
C PRO A 937 -8.48 -32.14 -13.79
N GLY A 938 -8.22 -33.10 -12.88
CA GLY A 938 -8.81 -33.12 -11.54
C GLY A 938 -7.99 -32.37 -10.49
N CYS A 939 -6.93 -31.64 -10.87
CA CYS A 939 -6.07 -30.97 -9.90
C CYS A 939 -6.81 -29.82 -9.21
N ALA A 940 -7.21 -30.02 -7.96
CA ALA A 940 -7.76 -28.99 -7.10
C ALA A 940 -6.68 -28.24 -6.30
N ASN A 941 -5.39 -28.58 -6.43
CA ASN A 941 -4.35 -27.88 -5.66
C ASN A 941 -4.16 -26.45 -6.18
N LEU A 942 -4.32 -25.49 -5.27
CA LEU A 942 -4.10 -24.05 -5.47
C LEU A 942 -2.95 -23.49 -4.61
N ALA A 943 -2.26 -24.33 -3.84
CA ALA A 943 -1.17 -23.91 -2.97
C ALA A 943 0.07 -23.45 -3.76
N GLY A 944 0.76 -22.41 -3.27
CA GLY A 944 2.00 -21.87 -3.83
C GLY A 944 1.85 -20.54 -4.59
N VAL A 945 2.97 -20.03 -5.11
CA VAL A 945 3.09 -18.66 -5.67
C VAL A 945 2.58 -18.49 -7.11
N SER A 946 2.56 -19.52 -7.96
CA SER A 946 1.86 -19.54 -9.26
C SER A 946 1.48 -20.95 -9.70
N GLU A 947 0.47 -21.17 -10.56
CA GLU A 947 0.26 -22.50 -11.19
C GLU A 947 1.54 -22.94 -11.92
N ALA A 948 2.21 -21.98 -12.58
CA ALA A 948 3.47 -22.21 -13.29
C ALA A 948 4.62 -22.58 -12.33
N ALA A 949 4.70 -21.96 -11.15
CA ALA A 949 5.71 -22.23 -10.13
C ALA A 949 5.40 -23.50 -9.32
N ALA A 950 4.12 -23.73 -9.01
CA ALA A 950 3.64 -24.93 -8.34
C ALA A 950 3.94 -26.16 -9.19
N ALA A 951 3.88 -26.03 -10.52
CA ALA A 951 4.26 -27.05 -11.47
C ALA A 951 5.80 -27.25 -11.51
N SER A 952 6.33 -27.73 -10.39
CA SER A 952 7.76 -27.92 -10.11
C SER A 952 8.35 -29.11 -10.86
N LYS A 953 7.53 -30.09 -11.26
CA LYS A 953 7.98 -31.31 -11.95
C LYS A 953 7.61 -31.27 -13.42
N ALA A 954 8.62 -31.16 -14.27
CA ALA A 954 8.50 -31.34 -15.70
C ALA A 954 8.57 -32.83 -16.06
N CYS A 955 7.67 -33.28 -16.93
CA CYS A 955 7.76 -34.61 -17.52
C CYS A 955 9.08 -34.75 -18.31
N ALA A 956 9.85 -35.80 -18.06
CA ALA A 956 11.16 -35.99 -18.69
C ALA A 956 11.09 -36.07 -20.22
N GLY A 957 9.98 -36.58 -20.78
CA GLY A 957 9.79 -36.67 -22.23
C GLY A 957 9.38 -35.34 -22.85
N CYS A 958 8.22 -34.84 -22.45
CA CYS A 958 7.57 -33.75 -23.17
C CYS A 958 7.55 -32.40 -22.42
N ARG A 959 8.22 -32.34 -21.25
CA ARG A 959 8.37 -31.17 -20.36
C ARG A 959 7.09 -30.53 -19.83
N CYS A 960 5.92 -31.11 -20.08
CA CYS A 960 4.68 -30.64 -19.45
C CYS A 960 4.80 -30.70 -17.92
N ARG A 961 4.08 -29.82 -17.23
CA ARG A 961 4.29 -29.64 -15.79
C ARG A 961 3.14 -30.20 -14.95
N TYR A 962 3.48 -30.70 -13.77
CA TYR A 962 2.56 -31.15 -12.73
C TYR A 962 2.93 -30.53 -11.39
N CYS A 963 1.94 -30.18 -10.58
CA CYS A 963 2.18 -29.58 -9.26
C CYS A 963 2.69 -30.60 -8.22
N SER A 964 2.48 -31.90 -8.46
CA SER A 964 2.96 -32.98 -7.61
C SER A 964 3.16 -34.26 -8.41
N ALA A 965 3.91 -35.22 -7.85
CA ALA A 965 4.03 -36.56 -8.43
C ALA A 965 2.69 -37.31 -8.42
N ALA A 966 1.82 -37.03 -7.44
CA ALA A 966 0.47 -37.60 -7.38
C ALA A 966 -0.38 -37.14 -8.58
N CYS A 967 -0.35 -35.85 -8.92
CA CYS A 967 -1.04 -35.35 -10.11
C CYS A 967 -0.49 -35.96 -11.41
N GLN A 968 0.83 -36.13 -11.52
CA GLN A 968 1.44 -36.80 -12.67
C GLN A 968 0.97 -38.26 -12.77
N ALA A 969 0.99 -39.00 -11.67
CA ALA A 969 0.57 -40.40 -11.63
C ALA A 969 -0.92 -40.55 -11.98
N ALA A 970 -1.78 -39.68 -11.46
CA ALA A 970 -3.21 -39.67 -11.75
C ALA A 970 -3.51 -39.40 -13.23
N ASP A 971 -2.73 -38.52 -13.88
CA ASP A 971 -2.90 -38.19 -15.30
C ASP A 971 -2.14 -39.13 -16.26
N TRP A 972 -1.25 -39.98 -15.75
CA TRP A 972 -0.28 -40.71 -16.57
C TRP A 972 -0.91 -41.54 -17.70
N ARG A 973 -2.07 -42.16 -17.47
CA ARG A 973 -2.75 -43.00 -18.48
C ARG A 973 -3.12 -42.20 -19.73
N ARG A 974 -3.61 -40.97 -19.54
CA ARG A 974 -3.95 -40.04 -20.63
C ARG A 974 -2.67 -39.43 -21.20
N HIS A 975 -1.79 -38.95 -20.33
CA HIS A 975 -0.58 -38.24 -20.68
C HIS A 975 0.42 -39.08 -21.50
N LYS A 976 0.62 -40.36 -21.16
CA LYS A 976 1.62 -41.24 -21.80
C LYS A 976 1.52 -41.28 -23.32
N ARG A 977 0.30 -41.21 -23.87
CA ARG A 977 0.07 -41.21 -25.33
C ARG A 977 0.47 -39.89 -25.96
N ALA A 978 0.06 -38.76 -25.35
CA ALA A 978 0.43 -37.42 -25.81
C ALA A 978 1.95 -37.19 -25.71
N CYS A 979 2.55 -37.58 -24.58
CA CYS A 979 3.99 -37.48 -24.32
C CYS A 979 4.84 -38.18 -25.38
N ARG A 980 4.50 -39.42 -25.74
CA ARG A 980 5.19 -40.18 -26.79
C ARG A 980 5.12 -39.48 -28.14
N ARG A 981 3.97 -38.88 -28.48
CA ARG A 981 3.80 -38.16 -29.75
C ARG A 981 4.63 -36.90 -29.79
N MET A 982 4.56 -36.06 -28.74
CA MET A 982 5.38 -34.85 -28.70
C MET A 982 6.88 -35.17 -28.74
N ALA A 983 7.31 -36.24 -28.07
CA ALA A 983 8.69 -36.73 -28.15
C ALA A 983 9.06 -37.20 -29.57
N ALA A 984 8.15 -37.90 -30.27
CA ALA A 984 8.39 -38.43 -31.61
C ALA A 984 8.47 -37.35 -32.71
N VAL A 985 7.73 -36.25 -32.57
CA VAL A 985 7.76 -35.13 -33.53
C VAL A 985 9.02 -34.25 -33.35
N GLY A 986 9.90 -34.59 -32.40
CA GLY A 986 11.04 -33.73 -32.04
C GLY A 986 10.61 -32.40 -31.40
N GLU A 987 9.31 -32.28 -31.08
CA GLU A 987 8.70 -31.15 -30.38
C GLU A 987 8.81 -31.32 -28.87
N ALA A 988 9.85 -32.03 -28.40
CA ALA A 988 10.25 -31.97 -27.02
C ALA A 988 10.53 -30.49 -26.72
N ILE A 989 9.67 -29.90 -25.91
CA ILE A 989 9.67 -28.48 -25.62
C ILE A 989 11.04 -28.16 -24.97
N VAL A 990 11.88 -27.41 -25.69
CA VAL A 990 13.20 -26.96 -25.22
C VAL A 990 13.05 -25.68 -24.41
#